data_AF-A0A7W2L3C7-F1
#
_entry.id   AF-A0A7W2L3C7-F1
#
_cell.length_a   1.000
_cell.length_b   1.000
_cell.length_c   1.000
_cell.angle_alpha   90.00
_cell.angle_beta   90.00
_cell.angle_gamma   90.00
#
_symmetry.space_group_name_H-M   'P 1'
#
loop_
_entity.id
_entity.type
_entity.pdbx_description
1 polymer ?
#
loop_
_entity_poly.entity_id
_entity_poly.type
_entity_poly.pdbx_seq_one_letter_code
_entity_poly.pdbx_strand_id
1 'polypeptide(L)'
;MSPRPLPFAPFLLLSSCLLSSAVHAATDQPAPIELESQNVVATALEETKQAPGVSVITAEDIKKRPPANDLSQIIRTMPGVNLTGNSTSGQRGNNRQIDIRGMGPENTLILVDGKPVSSRSSVRYGWRGERDSRGDTNWVPADQVERIEVIRGPAAARYGSGAMGGVINIITKQASGQTHGNMTVYQNFPQHGDEGATKRVSFGLNGPLTDALSYRVYGNVAKTDSDDWDINAGHESERSGNQVGTLPAGREGVRNKDINGLLSWRLTPEQTLELEAGFSRQGNIYTGDTQNTNSNANVKRMLGKETNILYRENFALTHRGDWDFGSSMAFLQYEKTRNQRINEGLAGGTEGIFSSTDFYTSTLRDLTAHGELNLPLHAWRDQTLTLGSEWSQQKLDDPSANTQTTSEGGAVDGLTSSGRATTSQAQIFSLFAEDNIELLPGTMLTPALRFDHHSMVGDNWSPSLNLSHALTDTLTLKAGIARAYKAPNLYQLNSDYLLYSRGQGCYGQSTSCYLQGNDNLKAETSVNKELGIEYQQGGWVAGLTYFRNDYKNKIDSGLSPIGTATGGSGSYANAAIYQWENIPKALVEGLEGTLTIPLTEQLKWSNNLTYMLQSKNKQTGETLSVTPAYTLNSMLDWQATDDLSLQLSVAWYGKQKPKKYDYHGDRVTGSSNDQLAPYALVGTSGTYAISKNLSVTAGVDNLFDKRLFRAGNAQGVNGIDGAGAATYNEPGRTLYTSLTASF
;
A
#
# COMPACT_ATOMS: atom_id res chain seq x y z
N MET A 1 73.88 -1.80 -29.34
CA MET A 1 72.53 -1.19 -29.40
C MET A 1 72.39 -0.28 -28.20
N SER A 2 72.37 1.01 -28.48
CA SER A 2 72.48 2.19 -27.61
C SER A 2 71.16 2.99 -27.71
N PRO A 3 70.88 4.02 -26.88
CA PRO A 3 71.39 4.37 -25.54
C PRO A 3 70.29 4.82 -24.53
N ARG A 4 70.75 5.18 -23.31
CA ARG A 4 70.12 5.98 -22.20
C ARG A 4 69.65 7.39 -22.67
N PRO A 5 69.17 8.39 -21.84
CA PRO A 5 69.06 8.52 -20.36
C PRO A 5 67.84 9.32 -19.75
N LEU A 6 67.75 9.29 -18.40
CA LEU A 6 67.38 10.28 -17.33
C LEU A 6 67.10 11.78 -17.70
N PRO A 7 66.71 12.69 -16.75
CA PRO A 7 65.90 12.64 -15.49
C PRO A 7 64.96 13.87 -15.31
N PHE A 8 64.21 13.99 -14.20
CA PHE A 8 64.21 15.12 -13.24
C PHE A 8 63.03 15.04 -12.24
N ALA A 9 63.37 15.13 -10.95
CA ALA A 9 62.50 15.44 -9.81
C ALA A 9 62.86 16.88 -9.33
N PRO A 10 62.48 17.31 -8.12
CA PRO A 10 61.17 17.61 -7.53
C PRO A 10 61.11 19.11 -7.10
N PHE A 11 60.03 19.62 -6.48
CA PHE A 11 60.11 20.54 -5.32
C PHE A 11 58.74 20.84 -4.67
N LEU A 12 58.74 20.76 -3.34
CA LEU A 12 57.75 21.21 -2.35
C LEU A 12 57.95 22.72 -2.04
N LEU A 13 56.90 23.45 -1.66
CA LEU A 13 56.84 24.53 -0.63
C LEU A 13 55.54 25.35 -0.84
N LEU A 14 54.52 25.26 0.03
CA LEU A 14 54.29 25.98 1.30
C LEU A 14 54.21 27.53 1.21
N SER A 15 53.03 28.03 1.59
CA SER A 15 52.72 29.28 2.30
C SER A 15 52.95 30.66 1.64
N SER A 16 51.84 31.43 1.55
CA SER A 16 51.56 32.67 2.31
C SER A 16 51.09 33.91 1.52
N CYS A 17 50.07 34.55 2.10
CA CYS A 17 49.66 35.97 2.01
C CYS A 17 49.02 36.48 0.70
N LEU A 18 47.72 36.82 0.68
CA LEU A 18 47.03 37.99 1.27
C LEU A 18 47.24 39.30 0.49
N LEU A 19 46.10 39.94 0.20
CA LEU A 19 45.85 41.33 -0.20
C LEU A 19 46.21 41.68 -1.65
N SER A 20 45.49 42.51 -2.40
CA SER A 20 44.13 43.05 -2.38
C SER A 20 44.09 43.99 -3.58
N SER A 21 43.10 43.87 -4.46
CA SER A 21 42.68 45.01 -5.29
C SER A 21 41.20 44.90 -5.56
N ALA A 22 40.44 45.57 -4.69
CA ALA A 22 39.04 45.90 -4.94
C ALA A 22 38.96 46.86 -6.14
N VAL A 23 38.28 46.41 -7.20
CA VAL A 23 37.75 47.31 -8.23
C VAL A 23 36.34 47.67 -7.77
N HIS A 24 36.17 48.91 -7.32
CA HIS A 24 34.87 49.53 -7.14
C HIS A 24 34.23 49.71 -8.52
N ALA A 25 33.27 48.86 -8.87
CA ALA A 25 32.26 49.19 -9.86
C ALA A 25 31.04 49.71 -9.09
N ALA A 26 30.76 51.01 -9.24
CA ALA A 26 29.49 51.58 -8.80
C ALA A 26 28.37 51.01 -9.68
N THR A 27 27.55 50.16 -9.09
CA THR A 27 26.24 49.78 -9.64
C THR A 27 25.18 50.36 -8.72
N ASP A 28 24.36 51.23 -9.30
CA ASP A 28 23.07 51.70 -8.81
C ASP A 28 22.36 50.57 -8.04
N GLN A 29 22.11 50.79 -6.74
CA GLN A 29 21.21 49.93 -5.97
C GLN A 29 19.78 50.32 -6.38
N PRO A 30 19.02 49.48 -7.10
CA PRO A 30 17.59 49.68 -7.18
C PRO A 30 17.04 49.63 -5.76
N ALA A 31 16.20 50.62 -5.42
CA ALA A 31 15.51 50.69 -4.13
C ALA A 31 14.92 49.32 -3.77
N PRO A 32 14.95 48.90 -2.49
CA PRO A 32 14.38 47.63 -2.07
C PRO A 32 12.93 47.60 -2.53
N ILE A 33 12.64 46.70 -3.46
CA ILE A 33 11.26 46.33 -3.79
C ILE A 33 10.76 45.68 -2.49
N GLU A 34 9.95 46.40 -1.73
CA GLU A 34 9.04 45.78 -0.78
C GLU A 34 8.17 44.83 -1.61
N LEU A 35 8.55 43.55 -1.65
CA LEU A 35 7.62 42.50 -2.00
C LEU A 35 6.56 42.56 -0.90
N GLU A 36 5.38 43.09 -1.23
CA GLU A 36 4.19 42.82 -0.44
C GLU A 36 4.17 41.31 -0.21
N SER A 37 4.25 40.87 1.05
CA SER A 37 4.08 39.46 1.38
C SER A 37 2.62 39.12 1.10
N GLN A 38 2.31 38.81 -0.16
CA GLN A 38 1.04 38.19 -0.50
C GLN A 38 1.07 36.81 0.18
N ASN A 39 0.37 36.71 1.30
CA ASN A 39 0.11 35.44 1.96
C ASN A 39 -0.80 34.63 1.03
N VAL A 40 -0.20 33.87 0.11
CA VAL A 40 -0.95 32.94 -0.75
C VAL A 40 -1.32 31.73 0.09
N VAL A 41 -2.62 31.54 0.30
CA VAL A 41 -3.16 30.36 0.96
C VAL A 41 -2.80 29.11 0.15
N ALA A 42 -2.30 28.06 0.81
CA ALA A 42 -1.97 26.81 0.14
C ALA A 42 -3.21 26.14 -0.48
N THR A 43 -3.02 25.24 -1.44
CA THR A 43 -4.12 24.46 -2.02
C THR A 43 -4.80 23.58 -0.97
N ALA A 44 -6.04 23.16 -1.22
CA ALA A 44 -6.75 22.21 -0.35
C ALA A 44 -5.96 20.90 -0.16
N LEU A 45 -5.25 20.44 -1.20
CA LEU A 45 -4.35 19.29 -1.13
C LEU A 45 -3.24 19.50 -0.09
N GLU A 46 -2.51 20.60 -0.15
CA GLU A 46 -1.36 20.83 0.75
C GLU A 46 -1.82 21.14 2.18
N GLU A 47 -2.93 21.86 2.37
CA GLU A 47 -3.49 22.13 3.71
C GLU A 47 -3.95 20.83 4.39
N THR A 48 -4.68 19.97 3.68
CA THR A 48 -5.20 18.72 4.26
C THR A 48 -4.11 17.70 4.59
N LYS A 49 -2.88 17.86 4.07
CA LYS A 49 -1.71 17.09 4.52
C LYS A 49 -1.31 17.39 5.97
N GLN A 50 -1.82 18.48 6.56
CA GLN A 50 -1.65 18.80 7.98
C GLN A 50 -2.75 18.20 8.87
N ALA A 51 -3.71 17.45 8.30
CA ALA A 51 -4.78 16.83 9.08
C ALA A 51 -4.24 15.76 10.06
N PRO A 52 -4.94 15.48 11.17
CA PRO A 52 -4.48 14.50 12.16
C PRO A 52 -4.28 13.09 11.59
N GLY A 53 -5.08 12.73 10.60
CA GLY A 53 -4.98 11.49 9.85
C GLY A 53 -3.80 11.42 8.87
N VAL A 54 -2.86 12.37 8.85
CA VAL A 54 -1.72 12.36 7.91
C VAL A 54 -0.40 12.06 8.62
N SER A 55 0.48 11.33 7.95
CA SER A 55 1.86 11.12 8.39
C SER A 55 2.79 11.11 7.19
N VAL A 56 4.02 11.56 7.39
CA VAL A 56 5.06 11.58 6.36
C VAL A 56 6.24 10.76 6.84
N ILE A 57 6.71 9.86 5.98
CA ILE A 57 7.97 9.12 6.14
C ILE A 57 8.96 9.72 5.17
N THR A 58 10.09 10.21 5.66
CA THR A 58 11.12 10.86 4.84
C THR A 58 12.14 9.86 4.29
N ALA A 59 12.93 10.26 3.29
CA ALA A 59 14.08 9.50 2.84
C ALA A 59 15.11 9.24 3.97
N GLU A 60 15.21 10.15 4.94
CA GLU A 60 16.08 9.96 6.11
C GLU A 60 15.55 8.87 7.04
N ASP A 61 14.23 8.83 7.29
CA ASP A 61 13.60 7.76 8.07
C ASP A 61 13.84 6.39 7.43
N ILE A 62 13.71 6.31 6.10
CA ILE A 62 13.99 5.09 5.31
C ILE A 62 15.47 4.72 5.42
N LYS A 63 16.39 5.69 5.35
CA LYS A 63 17.82 5.44 5.47
C LYS A 63 18.21 4.90 6.85
N LYS A 64 17.67 5.48 7.92
CA LYS A 64 17.98 5.07 9.30
C LYS A 64 17.30 3.74 9.67
N ARG A 65 16.15 3.42 9.06
CA ARG A 65 15.42 2.17 9.25
C ARG A 65 15.06 1.52 7.89
N PRO A 66 16.05 0.96 7.18
CA PRO A 66 15.84 0.45 5.83
C PRO A 66 14.94 -0.80 5.84
N PRO A 67 13.85 -0.82 5.04
CA PRO A 67 13.09 -2.04 4.85
C PRO A 67 13.91 -3.07 4.06
N ALA A 68 13.63 -4.34 4.27
CA ALA A 68 14.28 -5.42 3.54
C ALA A 68 14.04 -5.27 2.03
N ASN A 69 12.77 -5.13 1.64
CA ASN A 69 12.38 -4.91 0.25
C ASN A 69 11.11 -4.04 0.17
N ASP A 70 9.96 -4.61 0.57
CA ASP A 70 8.66 -3.96 0.49
C ASP A 70 8.56 -2.78 1.47
N LEU A 71 8.09 -1.63 0.97
CA LEU A 71 7.91 -0.41 1.78
C LEU A 71 6.88 -0.56 2.90
N SER A 72 6.01 -1.57 2.81
CA SER A 72 5.03 -1.86 3.87
C SER A 72 5.68 -2.09 5.24
N GLN A 73 6.93 -2.57 5.29
CA GLN A 73 7.67 -2.78 6.55
C GLN A 73 7.88 -1.49 7.34
N ILE A 74 8.09 -0.35 6.67
CA ILE A 74 8.22 0.96 7.32
C ILE A 74 6.87 1.68 7.41
N ILE A 75 6.02 1.59 6.37
CA ILE A 75 4.69 2.25 6.34
C ILE A 75 3.80 1.80 7.51
N ARG A 76 3.82 0.51 7.86
CA ARG A 76 3.03 -0.06 8.97
C ARG A 76 3.33 0.52 10.36
N THR A 77 4.39 1.32 10.49
CA THR A 77 4.84 1.89 11.77
C THR A 77 4.18 3.24 12.07
N MET A 78 3.42 3.77 11.10
CA MET A 78 2.60 4.96 11.25
C MET A 78 1.36 4.68 12.12
N PRO A 79 0.84 5.69 12.85
CA PRO A 79 -0.41 5.54 13.59
C PRO A 79 -1.56 5.21 12.63
N GLY A 80 -2.51 4.40 13.10
CA GLY A 80 -3.66 3.98 12.31
C GLY A 80 -3.33 3.01 11.19
N VAL A 81 -2.10 2.47 11.10
CA VAL A 81 -1.69 1.57 10.02
C VAL A 81 -1.34 0.18 10.55
N ASN A 82 -1.79 -0.84 9.84
CA ASN A 82 -1.56 -2.25 10.14
C ASN A 82 -0.96 -2.96 8.92
N LEU A 83 -0.38 -4.13 9.17
CA LEU A 83 0.05 -5.07 8.13
C LEU A 83 -0.78 -6.35 8.27
N THR A 84 -1.78 -6.54 7.41
CA THR A 84 -2.81 -7.60 7.53
C THR A 84 -2.98 -8.38 6.24
N GLY A 85 -3.47 -9.62 6.33
CA GLY A 85 -3.87 -10.37 5.13
C GLY A 85 -5.08 -9.75 4.45
N ASN A 86 -5.25 -10.01 3.15
CA ASN A 86 -6.36 -9.42 2.36
C ASN A 86 -7.76 -9.86 2.84
N SER A 87 -7.84 -11.04 3.47
CA SER A 87 -9.10 -11.64 3.93
C SER A 87 -9.04 -12.07 5.39
N THR A 88 -10.18 -11.95 6.08
CA THR A 88 -10.38 -12.47 7.43
C THR A 88 -10.48 -14.00 7.49
N SER A 89 -10.53 -14.69 6.34
CA SER A 89 -10.44 -16.15 6.27
C SER A 89 -9.06 -16.69 6.64
N GLY A 90 -8.02 -15.84 6.60
CA GLY A 90 -6.63 -16.26 6.76
C GLY A 90 -6.03 -16.92 5.51
N GLN A 91 -6.81 -17.09 4.43
CA GLN A 91 -6.30 -17.60 3.15
C GLN A 91 -5.25 -16.64 2.59
N ARG A 92 -4.15 -17.19 2.06
CA ARG A 92 -2.99 -16.41 1.59
C ARG A 92 -2.41 -15.47 2.67
N GLY A 93 -2.54 -15.85 3.96
CA GLY A 93 -2.34 -14.93 5.09
C GLY A 93 -0.91 -14.42 5.31
N ASN A 94 0.10 -15.03 4.69
CA ASN A 94 1.47 -14.50 4.68
C ASN A 94 1.66 -13.32 3.70
N ASN A 95 0.77 -13.16 2.71
CA ASN A 95 0.75 -12.02 1.80
C ASN A 95 0.07 -10.81 2.47
N ARG A 96 0.67 -10.33 3.57
CA ARG A 96 0.16 -9.18 4.33
C ARG A 96 0.43 -7.87 3.58
N GLN A 97 -0.51 -6.93 3.67
CA GLN A 97 -0.52 -5.65 2.98
C GLN A 97 -0.93 -4.51 3.94
N ILE A 98 -0.77 -3.26 3.48
CA ILE A 98 -1.11 -2.07 4.28
C ILE A 98 -2.62 -1.94 4.46
N ASP A 99 -3.05 -1.90 5.72
CA ASP A 99 -4.44 -1.72 6.15
C ASP A 99 -4.56 -0.49 7.05
N ILE A 100 -5.28 0.52 6.55
CA ILE A 100 -5.51 1.76 7.27
C ILE A 100 -6.78 1.66 8.11
N ARG A 101 -6.62 1.89 9.41
CA ARG A 101 -7.65 1.90 10.45
C ARG A 101 -8.44 0.59 10.54
N GLY A 102 -7.98 -0.52 9.97
CA GLY A 102 -8.70 -1.81 10.01
C GLY A 102 -9.86 -1.87 9.00
N MET A 103 -9.80 -1.06 7.95
CA MET A 103 -10.74 -1.07 6.83
C MET A 103 -10.44 -2.21 5.83
N GLY A 104 -9.29 -2.85 5.93
CA GLY A 104 -8.82 -3.92 5.05
C GLY A 104 -7.95 -3.41 3.89
N PRO A 105 -6.97 -4.19 3.37
CA PRO A 105 -6.04 -3.72 2.34
C PRO A 105 -6.69 -3.31 1.01
N GLU A 106 -7.82 -3.90 0.63
CA GLU A 106 -8.57 -3.49 -0.58
C GLU A 106 -9.06 -2.03 -0.54
N ASN A 107 -9.10 -1.42 0.66
CA ASN A 107 -9.51 -0.03 0.89
C ASN A 107 -8.32 0.93 1.07
N THR A 108 -7.10 0.48 0.77
CA THR A 108 -5.90 1.31 0.71
C THR A 108 -5.55 1.59 -0.76
N LEU A 109 -5.66 2.85 -1.17
CA LEU A 109 -5.22 3.31 -2.49
C LEU A 109 -3.71 3.57 -2.47
N ILE A 110 -2.98 2.98 -3.41
CA ILE A 110 -1.54 3.21 -3.58
C ILE A 110 -1.33 4.13 -4.77
N LEU A 111 -0.52 5.17 -4.57
CA LEU A 111 -0.10 6.11 -5.60
C LEU A 111 1.43 6.12 -5.70
N VAL A 112 1.94 6.38 -6.90
CA VAL A 112 3.35 6.72 -7.14
C VAL A 112 3.37 8.08 -7.83
N ASP A 113 4.03 9.06 -7.20
CA ASP A 113 4.06 10.45 -7.67
C ASP A 113 2.65 11.01 -7.96
N GLY A 114 1.68 10.68 -7.09
CA GLY A 114 0.28 11.10 -7.22
C GLY A 114 -0.58 10.28 -8.21
N LYS A 115 0.01 9.34 -8.95
CA LYS A 115 -0.70 8.54 -9.97
C LYS A 115 -1.06 7.14 -9.43
N PRO A 116 -2.27 6.61 -9.69
CA PRO A 116 -2.73 5.37 -9.08
C PRO A 116 -1.99 4.11 -9.57
N VAL A 117 -1.88 3.14 -8.67
CA VAL A 117 -1.39 1.78 -8.96
C VAL A 117 -2.54 0.79 -8.79
N SER A 118 -2.85 0.05 -9.86
CA SER A 118 -4.00 -0.88 -9.91
C SER A 118 -3.57 -2.35 -10.05
N SER A 119 -2.28 -2.63 -10.04
CA SER A 119 -1.71 -3.89 -10.54
C SER A 119 -2.26 -5.15 -9.84
N ARG A 120 -2.58 -5.09 -8.53
CA ARG A 120 -3.23 -6.21 -7.81
C ARG A 120 -4.58 -6.64 -8.39
N SER A 121 -5.29 -5.76 -9.11
CA SER A 121 -6.58 -6.06 -9.72
C SER A 121 -6.49 -7.06 -10.88
N SER A 122 -5.28 -7.34 -11.37
CA SER A 122 -5.01 -8.43 -12.33
C SER A 122 -5.01 -9.83 -11.70
N VAL A 123 -5.15 -9.92 -10.38
CA VAL A 123 -5.18 -11.17 -9.62
C VAL A 123 -6.61 -11.47 -9.21
N ARG A 124 -7.12 -12.69 -9.42
CA ARG A 124 -8.48 -13.09 -9.05
C ARG A 124 -8.87 -12.72 -7.62
N TYR A 125 -10.02 -12.08 -7.46
CA TYR A 125 -10.67 -11.81 -6.16
C TYR A 125 -11.62 -12.97 -5.81
N GLY A 126 -11.25 -13.80 -4.84
CA GLY A 126 -11.99 -15.02 -4.50
C GLY A 126 -13.18 -14.82 -3.57
N TRP A 127 -13.83 -15.92 -3.17
CA TRP A 127 -15.13 -15.91 -2.47
C TRP A 127 -15.07 -15.11 -1.16
N ARG A 128 -13.94 -15.15 -0.45
CA ARG A 128 -13.75 -14.51 0.86
C ARG A 128 -13.01 -13.18 0.75
N GLY A 129 -12.87 -12.67 -0.47
CA GLY A 129 -12.06 -11.50 -0.78
C GLY A 129 -10.56 -11.74 -0.66
N GLU A 130 -10.13 -12.99 -0.68
CA GLU A 130 -8.72 -13.35 -0.78
C GLU A 130 -8.19 -13.06 -2.20
N ARG A 131 -6.92 -12.63 -2.26
CA ARG A 131 -6.13 -12.57 -3.50
C ARG A 131 -4.79 -13.22 -3.25
N ASP A 132 -4.32 -14.00 -4.20
CA ASP A 132 -2.93 -14.45 -4.23
C ASP A 132 -2.04 -13.34 -4.83
N SER A 133 -1.93 -12.24 -4.08
CA SER A 133 -1.22 -11.01 -4.40
C SER A 133 -0.46 -10.51 -3.19
N ARG A 134 0.76 -10.02 -3.41
CA ARG A 134 1.61 -9.37 -2.40
C ARG A 134 1.28 -7.88 -2.19
N GLY A 135 0.31 -7.34 -2.92
CA GLY A 135 -0.08 -5.92 -2.87
C GLY A 135 0.74 -5.03 -3.80
N ASP A 136 0.65 -3.72 -3.59
CA ASP A 136 1.17 -2.69 -4.50
C ASP A 136 2.23 -1.75 -3.87
N THR A 137 2.78 -2.08 -2.69
CA THR A 137 3.81 -1.27 -2.01
C THR A 137 5.25 -1.65 -2.37
N ASN A 138 5.45 -2.55 -3.33
CA ASN A 138 6.77 -3.07 -3.73
C ASN A 138 7.14 -2.76 -5.20
N TRP A 139 6.56 -1.69 -5.76
CA TRP A 139 6.84 -1.25 -7.14
C TRP A 139 7.94 -0.19 -7.24
N VAL A 140 8.29 0.46 -6.12
CA VAL A 140 9.32 1.50 -6.05
C VAL A 140 10.40 1.04 -5.06
N PRO A 141 11.69 1.01 -5.46
CA PRO A 141 12.77 0.65 -4.56
C PRO A 141 12.95 1.69 -3.46
N ALA A 142 13.12 1.22 -2.22
CA ALA A 142 13.13 2.08 -1.03
C ALA A 142 14.13 3.24 -1.09
N ASP A 143 15.33 3.03 -1.64
CA ASP A 143 16.36 4.07 -1.65
C ASP A 143 16.13 5.16 -2.71
N GLN A 144 15.14 4.99 -3.59
CA GLN A 144 14.75 5.97 -4.62
C GLN A 144 13.48 6.73 -4.24
N VAL A 145 12.96 6.48 -3.04
CA VAL A 145 11.85 7.22 -2.43
C VAL A 145 12.40 8.50 -1.79
N GLU A 146 11.75 9.62 -2.08
CA GLU A 146 11.97 10.91 -1.43
C GLU A 146 11.17 10.99 -0.13
N ARG A 147 9.90 10.60 -0.19
CA ARG A 147 9.01 10.50 0.96
C ARG A 147 7.81 9.59 0.67
N ILE A 148 7.13 9.17 1.72
CA ILE A 148 5.85 8.48 1.63
C ILE A 148 4.82 9.27 2.44
N GLU A 149 3.73 9.68 1.78
CA GLU A 149 2.61 10.35 2.42
C GLU A 149 1.55 9.28 2.77
N VAL A 150 1.19 9.18 4.04
CA VAL A 150 0.19 8.24 4.57
C VAL A 150 -1.01 9.04 5.02
N ILE A 151 -2.07 9.05 4.22
CA ILE A 151 -3.27 9.89 4.41
C ILE A 151 -4.43 8.98 4.82
N ARG A 152 -5.01 9.19 5.99
CA ARG A 152 -6.03 8.33 6.60
C ARG A 152 -7.36 9.08 6.73
N GLY A 153 -8.47 8.35 6.63
CA GLY A 153 -9.78 8.88 7.02
C GLY A 153 -10.30 10.00 6.09
N PRO A 154 -10.80 11.13 6.64
CA PRO A 154 -11.47 12.17 5.86
C PRO A 154 -10.59 12.84 4.79
N ALA A 155 -9.33 13.14 5.10
CA ALA A 155 -8.41 13.78 4.17
C ALA A 155 -8.12 12.93 2.92
N ALA A 156 -8.26 11.61 3.02
CA ALA A 156 -8.06 10.69 1.91
C ALA A 156 -9.24 10.65 0.92
N ALA A 157 -10.46 11.01 1.34
CA ALA A 157 -11.66 10.83 0.54
C ALA A 157 -11.64 11.61 -0.80
N ARG A 158 -10.88 12.71 -0.87
CA ARG A 158 -10.71 13.53 -2.09
C ARG A 158 -10.11 12.76 -3.27
N TYR A 159 -9.29 11.74 -2.99
CA TYR A 159 -8.65 10.90 -4.00
C TYR A 159 -9.61 9.94 -4.72
N GLY A 160 -10.88 9.88 -4.31
CA GLY A 160 -11.91 9.14 -5.04
C GLY A 160 -11.87 7.62 -4.80
N SER A 161 -12.11 6.85 -5.87
CA SER A 161 -12.33 5.41 -5.80
C SER A 161 -11.14 4.67 -5.18
N GLY A 162 -11.39 3.94 -4.09
CA GLY A 162 -10.39 3.10 -3.43
C GLY A 162 -9.73 3.72 -2.20
N ALA A 163 -9.97 5.01 -1.92
CA ALA A 163 -9.41 5.72 -0.77
C ALA A 163 -10.28 5.62 0.51
N MET A 164 -11.04 4.54 0.68
CA MET A 164 -11.99 4.39 1.79
C MET A 164 -11.34 4.24 3.16
N GLY A 165 -10.22 3.52 3.23
CA GLY A 165 -9.37 3.46 4.41
C GLY A 165 -8.39 4.62 4.42
N GLY A 166 -7.69 4.78 3.29
CA GLY A 166 -6.78 5.89 3.07
C GLY A 166 -5.95 5.76 1.80
N VAL A 167 -4.94 6.61 1.69
CA VAL A 167 -4.00 6.70 0.58
C VAL A 167 -2.57 6.54 1.10
N ILE A 168 -1.78 5.78 0.35
CA ILE A 168 -0.31 5.76 0.46
C ILE A 168 0.24 6.33 -0.84
N ASN A 169 0.88 7.50 -0.77
CA ASN A 169 1.49 8.13 -1.92
C ASN A 169 3.02 8.06 -1.80
N ILE A 170 3.64 7.24 -2.64
CA ILE A 170 5.09 7.05 -2.69
C ILE A 170 5.67 8.08 -3.66
N ILE A 171 6.42 9.04 -3.13
CA ILE A 171 7.04 10.10 -3.93
C ILE A 171 8.48 9.71 -4.24
N THR A 172 8.85 9.72 -5.52
CA THR A 172 10.21 9.38 -5.97
C THR A 172 11.12 10.62 -5.92
N LYS A 173 12.43 10.38 -5.77
CA LYS A 173 13.45 11.44 -5.85
C LYS A 173 13.42 12.09 -7.23
N GLN A 174 13.34 13.43 -7.26
CA GLN A 174 13.27 14.22 -8.49
C GLN A 174 14.64 14.80 -8.87
N ALA A 175 14.76 15.30 -10.11
CA ALA A 175 15.95 16.00 -10.56
C ALA A 175 16.07 17.38 -9.88
N SER A 176 17.29 17.76 -9.54
CA SER A 176 17.62 19.11 -9.06
C SER A 176 18.34 19.93 -10.14
N GLY A 177 18.76 21.16 -9.82
CA GLY A 177 19.56 22.01 -10.70
C GLY A 177 20.98 21.52 -10.96
N GLN A 178 21.44 20.44 -10.31
CA GLN A 178 22.73 19.81 -10.53
C GLN A 178 22.57 18.31 -10.77
N THR A 179 23.59 17.69 -11.39
CA THR A 179 23.61 16.24 -11.53
C THR A 179 23.93 15.58 -10.20
N HIS A 180 22.99 14.79 -9.70
CA HIS A 180 23.17 13.95 -8.52
C HIS A 180 22.99 12.48 -8.86
N GLY A 181 23.71 11.65 -8.13
CA GLY A 181 23.58 10.20 -8.25
C GLY A 181 23.65 9.51 -6.91
N ASN A 182 23.06 8.34 -6.84
CA ASN A 182 23.23 7.43 -5.70
C ASN A 182 23.27 5.98 -6.16
N MET A 183 24.00 5.15 -5.41
CA MET A 183 23.96 3.70 -5.51
C MET A 183 23.86 3.14 -4.10
N THR A 184 22.87 2.29 -3.85
CA THR A 184 22.63 1.69 -2.54
C THR A 184 22.61 0.18 -2.65
N VAL A 185 23.34 -0.48 -1.74
CA VAL A 185 23.35 -1.92 -1.57
C VAL A 185 22.84 -2.25 -0.18
N TYR A 186 21.85 -3.12 -0.08
CA TYR A 186 21.29 -3.63 1.17
C TYR A 186 21.37 -5.15 1.20
N GLN A 187 21.70 -5.70 2.36
CA GLN A 187 21.59 -7.12 2.64
C GLN A 187 21.19 -7.37 4.08
N ASN A 188 20.32 -8.35 4.30
CA ASN A 188 20.02 -8.86 5.64
C ASN A 188 20.48 -10.32 5.82
N PHE A 189 20.47 -10.76 7.07
CA PHE A 189 21.00 -12.02 7.54
C PHE A 189 20.07 -12.53 8.66
N PRO A 190 19.03 -13.31 8.30
CA PRO A 190 18.17 -13.97 9.28
C PRO A 190 19.01 -14.89 10.20
N GLN A 191 18.67 -14.92 11.49
CA GLN A 191 19.34 -15.79 12.47
C GLN A 191 19.02 -17.27 12.24
N HIS A 192 17.81 -17.55 11.77
CA HIS A 192 17.31 -18.90 11.50
C HIS A 192 17.37 -19.17 9.99
N GLY A 193 17.95 -20.31 9.60
CA GLY A 193 18.20 -20.64 8.20
C GLY A 193 16.95 -20.97 7.37
N ASP A 194 15.83 -21.20 8.05
CA ASP A 194 14.50 -21.43 7.49
C ASP A 194 13.79 -20.13 7.05
N GLU A 195 14.33 -18.96 7.43
CA GLU A 195 13.78 -17.65 7.07
C GLU A 195 14.50 -17.04 5.86
N GLY A 196 13.71 -16.49 4.93
CA GLY A 196 14.21 -15.91 3.68
C GLY A 196 15.07 -14.66 3.88
N ALA A 197 16.31 -14.69 3.40
CA ALA A 197 17.21 -13.53 3.37
C ALA A 197 16.93 -12.60 2.17
N THR A 198 17.28 -11.33 2.32
CA THR A 198 17.08 -10.30 1.29
C THR A 198 18.40 -9.66 0.87
N LYS A 199 18.55 -9.45 -0.44
CA LYS A 199 19.62 -8.67 -1.06
C LYS A 199 19.01 -7.69 -2.05
N ARG A 200 19.48 -6.45 -2.06
CA ARG A 200 18.94 -5.38 -2.90
C ARG A 200 20.05 -4.45 -3.35
N VAL A 201 20.05 -4.11 -4.63
CA VAL A 201 20.96 -3.14 -5.24
C VAL A 201 20.12 -2.19 -6.07
N SER A 202 20.16 -0.91 -5.72
CA SER A 202 19.49 0.15 -6.47
C SER A 202 20.47 1.25 -6.86
N PHE A 203 20.15 1.97 -7.93
CA PHE A 203 20.85 3.20 -8.31
C PHE A 203 19.84 4.25 -8.76
N GLY A 204 20.20 5.52 -8.61
CA GLY A 204 19.50 6.67 -9.15
C GLY A 204 20.49 7.66 -9.74
N LEU A 205 20.12 8.29 -10.86
CA LEU A 205 20.89 9.35 -11.50
C LEU A 205 19.91 10.39 -12.03
N ASN A 206 20.11 11.65 -11.70
CA ASN A 206 19.24 12.73 -12.13
C ASN A 206 20.03 14.04 -12.31
N GLY A 207 19.50 14.97 -13.09
CA GLY A 207 20.10 16.29 -13.29
C GLY A 207 19.73 16.92 -14.64
N PRO A 208 20.31 18.08 -14.97
CA PRO A 208 20.10 18.73 -16.26
C PRO A 208 20.83 17.99 -17.40
N LEU A 209 20.16 17.83 -18.54
CA LEU A 209 20.79 17.53 -19.85
C LEU A 209 21.11 18.83 -20.60
N THR A 210 20.22 19.83 -20.48
CA THR A 210 20.36 21.19 -21.01
C THR A 210 19.72 22.17 -20.01
N ASP A 211 19.74 23.47 -20.30
CA ASP A 211 19.08 24.48 -19.47
C ASP A 211 17.55 24.33 -19.39
N ALA A 212 16.95 23.60 -20.33
CA ALA A 212 15.50 23.39 -20.43
C ALA A 212 15.08 21.95 -20.22
N LEU A 213 16.00 20.98 -20.25
CA LEU A 213 15.69 19.57 -20.18
C LEU A 213 16.47 18.91 -19.05
N SER A 214 15.79 18.25 -18.13
CA SER A 214 16.37 17.43 -17.08
C SER A 214 15.88 15.99 -17.15
N TYR A 215 16.61 15.08 -16.50
CA TYR A 215 16.28 13.67 -16.46
C TYR A 215 16.34 13.12 -15.05
N ARG A 216 15.61 12.04 -14.83
CA ARG A 216 15.74 11.17 -13.67
C ARG A 216 15.63 9.73 -14.14
N VAL A 217 16.62 8.91 -13.81
CA VAL A 217 16.59 7.47 -14.04
C VAL A 217 16.90 6.75 -12.75
N TYR A 218 16.19 5.67 -12.48
CA TYR A 218 16.58 4.73 -11.44
C TYR A 218 16.43 3.29 -11.91
N GLY A 219 17.21 2.41 -11.29
CA GLY A 219 17.11 0.97 -11.50
C GLY A 219 17.27 0.21 -10.19
N ASN A 220 16.67 -0.96 -10.11
CA ASN A 220 16.71 -1.83 -8.95
C ASN A 220 16.73 -3.30 -9.35
N VAL A 221 17.53 -4.08 -8.61
CA VAL A 221 17.43 -5.53 -8.57
C VAL A 221 17.38 -5.94 -7.11
N ALA A 222 16.29 -6.61 -6.72
CA ALA A 222 16.13 -7.14 -5.38
C ALA A 222 15.72 -8.62 -5.42
N LYS A 223 16.14 -9.35 -4.40
CA LYS A 223 15.71 -10.72 -4.14
C LYS A 223 15.50 -10.88 -2.65
N THR A 224 14.26 -11.17 -2.26
CA THR A 224 13.94 -11.75 -0.95
C THR A 224 13.71 -13.23 -1.19
N ASP A 225 14.52 -14.09 -0.58
CA ASP A 225 14.30 -15.53 -0.62
C ASP A 225 12.97 -15.87 0.06
N SER A 226 12.37 -16.99 -0.34
CA SER A 226 11.23 -17.51 0.41
C SER A 226 11.71 -18.06 1.74
N ASP A 227 10.80 -18.16 2.70
CA ASP A 227 11.02 -19.07 3.81
C ASP A 227 11.07 -20.53 3.29
N ASP A 228 11.71 -21.41 4.05
CA ASP A 228 11.75 -22.84 3.73
C ASP A 228 10.34 -23.45 3.78
N TRP A 229 10.13 -24.47 2.96
CA TRP A 229 8.81 -25.09 2.77
C TRP A 229 8.24 -25.74 4.04
N ASP A 230 9.13 -26.10 4.98
CA ASP A 230 8.84 -26.75 6.25
C ASP A 230 9.03 -25.84 7.47
N ILE A 231 9.19 -24.52 7.28
CA ILE A 231 9.35 -23.54 8.38
C ILE A 231 8.25 -23.67 9.47
N ASN A 232 7.05 -24.08 9.09
CA ASN A 232 5.90 -24.21 10.00
C ASN A 232 5.66 -25.64 10.49
N ALA A 233 6.55 -26.60 10.20
CA ALA A 233 6.43 -27.96 10.71
C ALA A 233 6.56 -27.98 12.24
N GLY A 234 5.62 -28.63 12.92
CA GLY A 234 5.48 -28.59 14.38
C GLY A 234 4.67 -27.40 14.91
N HIS A 235 4.16 -26.54 14.01
CA HIS A 235 3.33 -25.39 14.32
C HIS A 235 1.99 -25.39 13.58
N GLU A 236 1.77 -26.33 12.65
CA GLU A 236 0.53 -26.48 11.91
C GLU A 236 -0.66 -26.84 12.80
N SER A 237 -1.86 -26.39 12.41
CA SER A 237 -3.10 -26.90 13.01
C SER A 237 -3.28 -28.38 12.67
N GLU A 238 -4.10 -29.09 13.46
CA GLU A 238 -4.28 -30.53 13.33
C GLU A 238 -4.70 -30.94 11.90
N ARG A 239 -4.13 -32.06 11.43
CA ARG A 239 -4.32 -32.61 10.08
C ARG A 239 -4.73 -34.07 10.19
N SER A 240 -5.80 -34.46 9.51
CA SER A 240 -6.34 -35.83 9.56
C SER A 240 -6.70 -36.38 8.17
N GLY A 241 -6.86 -37.70 8.09
CA GLY A 241 -7.17 -38.40 6.84
C GLY A 241 -6.12 -38.14 5.75
N ASN A 242 -6.58 -37.74 4.56
CA ASN A 242 -5.71 -37.51 3.40
C ASN A 242 -4.86 -36.23 3.49
N GLN A 243 -5.02 -35.43 4.55
CA GLN A 243 -4.32 -34.16 4.72
C GLN A 243 -3.14 -34.28 5.71
N VAL A 244 -2.89 -35.47 6.28
CA VAL A 244 -1.74 -35.70 7.16
C VAL A 244 -0.44 -35.35 6.42
N GLY A 245 0.39 -34.51 7.05
CA GLY A 245 1.67 -34.04 6.51
C GLY A 245 1.57 -32.85 5.56
N THR A 246 0.39 -32.23 5.37
CA THR A 246 0.32 -30.92 4.72
C THR A 246 0.71 -29.81 5.69
N LEU A 247 1.41 -28.80 5.18
CA LEU A 247 1.90 -27.69 5.98
C LEU A 247 1.32 -26.36 5.46
N PRO A 248 1.00 -25.42 6.36
CA PRO A 248 0.86 -24.03 5.98
C PRO A 248 2.22 -23.48 5.51
N ALA A 249 2.25 -22.81 4.37
CA ALA A 249 3.48 -22.25 3.83
C ALA A 249 4.02 -21.07 4.66
N GLY A 250 5.33 -20.85 4.59
CA GLY A 250 5.98 -19.62 5.06
C GLY A 250 5.71 -18.42 4.15
N ARG A 251 6.53 -17.38 4.26
CA ARG A 251 6.47 -16.21 3.38
C ARG A 251 6.99 -16.55 2.00
N GLU A 252 6.25 -16.13 0.98
CA GLU A 252 6.66 -16.26 -0.42
C GLU A 252 7.84 -15.32 -0.71
N GLY A 253 8.86 -15.81 -1.41
CA GLY A 253 9.98 -14.98 -1.85
C GLY A 253 9.63 -14.18 -3.10
N VAL A 254 10.43 -13.16 -3.41
CA VAL A 254 10.22 -12.29 -4.57
C VAL A 254 11.53 -11.83 -5.18
N ARG A 255 11.57 -11.77 -6.51
CA ARG A 255 12.63 -11.16 -7.32
C ARG A 255 12.07 -9.93 -8.03
N ASN A 256 12.59 -8.76 -7.71
CA ASN A 256 12.24 -7.48 -8.32
C ASN A 256 13.30 -7.09 -9.36
N LYS A 257 12.84 -6.60 -10.51
CA LYS A 257 13.65 -5.86 -11.47
C LYS A 257 12.86 -4.64 -11.88
N ASP A 258 13.37 -3.47 -11.56
CA ASP A 258 12.69 -2.20 -11.81
C ASP A 258 13.63 -1.27 -12.56
N ILE A 259 13.09 -0.57 -13.54
CA ILE A 259 13.75 0.55 -14.20
C ILE A 259 12.69 1.62 -14.48
N ASN A 260 13.06 2.86 -14.25
CA ASN A 260 12.21 3.99 -14.55
C ASN A 260 13.05 5.13 -15.10
N GLY A 261 12.53 5.82 -16.11
CA GLY A 261 13.08 7.05 -16.64
C GLY A 261 12.01 8.13 -16.74
N LEU A 262 12.38 9.34 -16.34
CA LEU A 262 11.61 10.56 -16.48
C LEU A 262 12.46 11.60 -17.21
N LEU A 263 11.88 12.26 -18.20
CA LEU A 263 12.41 13.46 -18.84
C LEU A 263 11.50 14.64 -18.49
N SER A 264 12.05 15.69 -17.90
CA SER A 264 11.32 16.91 -17.56
C SER A 264 11.79 18.05 -18.45
N TRP A 265 10.88 18.59 -19.26
CA TRP A 265 11.15 19.62 -20.24
C TRP A 265 10.43 20.92 -19.85
N ARG A 266 11.19 21.94 -19.47
CA ARG A 266 10.72 23.31 -19.29
C ARG A 266 10.50 23.95 -20.66
N LEU A 267 9.24 23.97 -21.11
CA LEU A 267 8.82 24.51 -22.41
C LEU A 267 8.92 26.04 -22.44
N THR A 268 8.42 26.68 -21.38
CA THR A 268 8.52 28.12 -21.10
C THR A 268 8.82 28.29 -19.61
N PRO A 269 9.16 29.49 -19.11
CA PRO A 269 9.35 29.71 -17.67
C PRO A 269 8.16 29.25 -16.81
N GLU A 270 6.95 29.31 -17.37
CA GLU A 270 5.67 28.98 -16.74
C GLU A 270 5.24 27.52 -16.96
N GLN A 271 5.89 26.77 -17.85
CA GLN A 271 5.38 25.47 -18.32
C GLN A 271 6.44 24.37 -18.31
N THR A 272 6.12 23.26 -17.65
CA THR A 272 6.94 22.04 -17.61
C THR A 272 6.15 20.84 -18.10
N LEU A 273 6.77 20.03 -18.96
CA LEU A 273 6.24 18.78 -19.48
C LEU A 273 7.14 17.61 -19.06
N GLU A 274 6.57 16.63 -18.36
CA GLU A 274 7.27 15.44 -17.90
C GLU A 274 6.81 14.21 -18.69
N LEU A 275 7.76 13.45 -19.24
CA LEU A 275 7.53 12.16 -19.88
C LEU A 275 8.17 11.08 -19.01
N GLU A 276 7.37 10.16 -18.51
CA GLU A 276 7.80 9.07 -17.64
C GLU A 276 7.48 7.71 -18.26
N ALA A 277 8.44 6.78 -18.17
CA ALA A 277 8.24 5.38 -18.51
C ALA A 277 8.91 4.50 -17.45
N GLY A 278 8.21 3.49 -16.98
CA GLY A 278 8.72 2.52 -16.03
C GLY A 278 8.33 1.10 -16.39
N PHE A 279 9.22 0.19 -16.02
CA PHE A 279 9.05 -1.25 -16.18
C PHE A 279 9.49 -1.94 -14.90
N SER A 280 8.58 -2.73 -14.34
CA SER A 280 8.83 -3.57 -13.17
C SER A 280 8.46 -5.02 -13.47
N ARG A 281 9.29 -5.94 -12.99
CA ARG A 281 9.02 -7.38 -12.98
C ARG A 281 9.15 -7.89 -11.55
N GLN A 282 8.09 -8.53 -11.05
CA GLN A 282 8.11 -9.28 -9.80
C GLN A 282 7.84 -10.75 -10.09
N GLY A 283 8.83 -11.60 -9.87
CA GLY A 283 8.66 -13.05 -9.96
C GLY A 283 8.82 -13.70 -8.60
N ASN A 284 7.91 -14.59 -8.21
CA ASN A 284 7.97 -15.19 -6.89
C ASN A 284 9.05 -16.28 -6.75
N ILE A 285 9.23 -16.72 -5.50
CA ILE A 285 9.90 -17.96 -5.12
C ILE A 285 8.89 -18.73 -4.28
N TYR A 286 8.27 -19.73 -4.90
CA TYR A 286 7.14 -20.43 -4.31
C TYR A 286 7.58 -21.36 -3.18
N THR A 287 6.90 -21.30 -2.03
CA THR A 287 7.20 -22.13 -0.85
C THR A 287 6.02 -22.97 -0.37
N GLY A 288 5.12 -23.33 -1.29
CA GLY A 288 4.05 -24.28 -1.03
C GLY A 288 2.70 -23.67 -0.65
N ASP A 289 2.52 -22.35 -0.80
CA ASP A 289 1.26 -21.70 -0.44
C ASP A 289 0.10 -22.19 -1.34
N THR A 290 -0.99 -22.58 -0.70
CA THR A 290 -2.25 -22.97 -1.34
C THR A 290 -3.39 -22.38 -0.54
N GLN A 291 -4.53 -22.14 -1.20
CA GLN A 291 -5.66 -21.46 -0.56
C GLN A 291 -6.08 -22.13 0.75
N ASN A 292 -6.17 -23.46 0.78
CA ASN A 292 -6.65 -24.23 1.94
C ASN A 292 -5.54 -25.00 2.67
N THR A 293 -4.26 -24.71 2.40
CA THR A 293 -3.08 -25.38 3.02
C THR A 293 -3.00 -26.89 2.77
N ASN A 294 -3.73 -27.39 1.78
CA ASN A 294 -3.60 -28.74 1.24
C ASN A 294 -2.45 -28.81 0.24
N SER A 295 -2.03 -30.02 -0.14
CA SER A 295 -0.89 -30.22 -1.05
C SER A 295 -1.19 -31.29 -2.11
N ASN A 296 -0.43 -31.27 -3.20
CA ASN A 296 -0.45 -32.27 -4.26
C ASN A 296 0.96 -32.40 -4.91
N ALA A 297 1.09 -33.26 -5.92
CA ALA A 297 2.37 -33.48 -6.62
C ALA A 297 2.86 -32.22 -7.36
N ASN A 298 1.96 -31.40 -7.90
CA ASN A 298 2.33 -30.15 -8.58
C ASN A 298 2.92 -29.13 -7.61
N VAL A 299 2.28 -28.93 -6.45
CA VAL A 299 2.77 -28.06 -5.38
C VAL A 299 4.19 -28.44 -4.97
N LYS A 300 4.42 -29.70 -4.63
CA LYS A 300 5.74 -30.19 -4.20
C LYS A 300 6.80 -30.01 -5.29
N ARG A 301 6.43 -30.23 -6.56
CA ARG A 301 7.32 -30.05 -7.72
C ARG A 301 7.71 -28.58 -7.96
N MET A 302 6.91 -27.64 -7.49
CA MET A 302 7.10 -26.20 -7.72
C MET A 302 7.78 -25.46 -6.56
N LEU A 303 8.11 -26.12 -5.45
CA LEU A 303 8.88 -25.52 -4.36
C LEU A 303 10.20 -24.92 -4.87
N GLY A 304 10.50 -23.69 -4.42
CA GLY A 304 11.67 -22.89 -4.82
C GLY A 304 11.62 -22.30 -6.23
N LYS A 305 10.57 -22.59 -7.02
CA LYS A 305 10.44 -22.12 -8.42
C LYS A 305 9.54 -20.89 -8.52
N GLU A 306 9.63 -20.24 -9.67
CA GLU A 306 8.74 -19.14 -10.04
C GLU A 306 7.42 -19.73 -10.57
N THR A 307 6.31 -19.44 -9.90
CA THR A 307 4.94 -19.92 -10.21
C THR A 307 3.98 -18.78 -10.52
N ASN A 308 4.32 -17.55 -10.13
CA ASN A 308 3.63 -16.32 -10.51
C ASN A 308 4.63 -15.21 -10.86
N ILE A 309 4.32 -14.45 -11.90
CA ILE A 309 5.12 -13.34 -12.42
C ILE A 309 4.18 -12.17 -12.74
N LEU A 310 4.45 -11.03 -12.13
CA LEU A 310 3.82 -9.77 -12.48
C LEU A 310 4.79 -8.93 -13.30
N TYR A 311 4.33 -8.46 -14.46
CA TYR A 311 4.98 -7.39 -15.22
C TYR A 311 4.10 -6.16 -15.12
N ARG A 312 4.69 -5.02 -14.74
CA ARG A 312 4.02 -3.72 -14.70
C ARG A 312 4.77 -2.78 -15.62
N GLU A 313 4.06 -2.24 -16.60
CA GLU A 313 4.54 -1.23 -17.54
C GLU A 313 3.73 0.04 -17.27
N ASN A 314 4.37 1.16 -16.94
CA ASN A 314 3.68 2.44 -16.79
C ASN A 314 4.28 3.49 -17.71
N PHE A 315 3.41 4.30 -18.31
CA PHE A 315 3.78 5.44 -19.14
C PHE A 315 2.93 6.62 -18.69
N ALA A 316 3.57 7.76 -18.43
CA ALA A 316 2.85 8.96 -18.05
C ALA A 316 3.36 10.19 -18.80
N LEU A 317 2.44 11.08 -19.16
CA LEU A 317 2.70 12.42 -19.63
C LEU A 317 2.09 13.38 -18.62
N THR A 318 2.87 14.28 -18.03
CA THR A 318 2.40 15.25 -17.04
C THR A 318 2.74 16.67 -17.52
N HIS A 319 1.77 17.57 -17.53
CA HIS A 319 1.97 19.00 -17.75
C HIS A 319 1.75 19.74 -16.43
N ARG A 320 2.67 20.67 -16.13
CA ARG A 320 2.59 21.57 -14.99
C ARG A 320 2.70 23.00 -15.51
N GLY A 321 1.82 23.87 -15.01
CA GLY A 321 1.78 25.28 -15.37
C GLY A 321 1.77 26.15 -14.11
N ASP A 322 2.65 27.15 -14.07
CA ASP A 322 2.71 28.18 -13.04
C ASP A 322 2.39 29.52 -13.71
N TRP A 323 1.17 30.00 -13.52
CA TRP A 323 0.58 31.14 -14.22
C TRP A 323 0.45 32.34 -13.28
N ASP A 324 0.31 33.54 -13.86
CA ASP A 324 0.00 34.76 -13.09
C ASP A 324 -1.28 34.64 -12.25
N PHE A 325 -2.24 33.81 -12.70
CA PHE A 325 -3.53 33.62 -12.03
C PHE A 325 -3.56 32.41 -11.07
N GLY A 326 -2.49 31.62 -10.97
CA GLY A 326 -2.48 30.39 -10.17
C GLY A 326 -1.67 29.25 -10.81
N SER A 327 -2.03 28.00 -10.57
CA SER A 327 -1.31 26.84 -11.12
C SER A 327 -2.24 25.84 -11.80
N SER A 328 -1.67 25.02 -12.69
CA SER A 328 -2.37 23.92 -13.36
C SER A 328 -1.55 22.65 -13.30
N MET A 329 -2.21 21.51 -13.18
CA MET A 329 -1.59 20.20 -13.33
C MET A 329 -2.49 19.29 -14.13
N ALA A 330 -1.95 18.62 -15.14
CA ALA A 330 -2.67 17.59 -15.87
C ALA A 330 -1.75 16.40 -16.15
N PHE A 331 -2.29 15.19 -16.07
CA PHE A 331 -1.55 14.00 -16.48
C PHE A 331 -2.42 13.01 -17.25
N LEU A 332 -1.75 12.21 -18.08
CA LEU A 332 -2.30 10.99 -18.67
C LEU A 332 -1.35 9.85 -18.30
N GLN A 333 -1.86 8.83 -17.62
CA GLN A 333 -1.13 7.60 -17.28
C GLN A 333 -1.77 6.40 -17.97
N TYR A 334 -0.95 5.58 -18.62
CA TYR A 334 -1.30 4.24 -19.04
C TYR A 334 -0.50 3.22 -18.21
N GLU A 335 -1.18 2.37 -17.45
CA GLU A 335 -0.59 1.22 -16.75
C GLU A 335 -1.06 -0.07 -17.42
N LYS A 336 -0.13 -0.97 -17.72
CA LYS A 336 -0.41 -2.33 -18.17
C LYS A 336 0.23 -3.32 -17.22
N THR A 337 -0.60 -4.19 -16.66
CA THR A 337 -0.17 -5.25 -15.76
C THR A 337 -0.44 -6.61 -16.40
N ARG A 338 0.58 -7.45 -16.51
CA ARG A 338 0.46 -8.85 -16.92
C ARG A 338 0.75 -9.74 -15.73
N ASN A 339 -0.24 -10.51 -15.33
CA ASN A 339 -0.17 -11.53 -14.28
C ASN A 339 -0.09 -12.91 -14.93
N GLN A 340 1.13 -13.43 -15.06
CA GLN A 340 1.40 -14.75 -15.59
C GLN A 340 1.59 -15.74 -14.43
N ARG A 341 0.69 -16.72 -14.28
CA ARG A 341 0.80 -17.71 -13.19
C ARG A 341 0.32 -19.10 -13.58
N ILE A 342 0.72 -20.10 -12.80
CA ILE A 342 0.27 -21.48 -12.97
C ILE A 342 -1.24 -21.59 -12.75
N ASN A 343 -1.90 -22.45 -13.54
CA ASN A 343 -3.31 -22.74 -13.40
C ASN A 343 -3.66 -23.31 -12.02
N GLU A 344 -4.66 -22.71 -11.37
CA GLU A 344 -5.33 -23.24 -10.18
C GLU A 344 -6.78 -23.60 -10.51
N GLY A 345 -7.37 -24.55 -9.78
CA GLY A 345 -8.82 -24.79 -9.86
C GLY A 345 -9.62 -23.73 -9.09
N LEU A 346 -10.86 -23.51 -9.51
CA LEU A 346 -11.78 -22.57 -8.86
C LEU A 346 -12.68 -23.23 -7.79
N ALA A 347 -12.76 -24.57 -7.79
CA ALA A 347 -13.62 -25.35 -6.91
C ALA A 347 -13.12 -26.81 -6.81
N GLY A 348 -13.74 -27.59 -5.92
CA GLY A 348 -13.46 -29.02 -5.78
C GLY A 348 -12.06 -29.32 -5.25
N GLY A 349 -11.51 -30.49 -5.58
CA GLY A 349 -10.19 -30.92 -5.08
C GLY A 349 -9.01 -30.08 -5.56
N THR A 350 -9.22 -29.22 -6.56
CA THR A 350 -8.22 -28.30 -7.12
C THR A 350 -8.46 -26.83 -6.75
N GLU A 351 -9.41 -26.54 -5.85
CA GLU A 351 -9.69 -25.17 -5.39
C GLU A 351 -8.45 -24.47 -4.82
N GLY A 352 -8.00 -23.41 -5.48
CA GLY A 352 -6.89 -22.59 -5.02
C GLY A 352 -5.55 -23.33 -4.87
N ILE A 353 -5.35 -24.37 -5.67
CA ILE A 353 -4.12 -25.18 -5.73
C ILE A 353 -3.80 -25.52 -7.19
N PHE A 354 -2.52 -25.69 -7.51
CA PHE A 354 -2.06 -25.97 -8.89
C PHE A 354 -2.71 -27.22 -9.48
N SER A 355 -3.54 -27.00 -10.51
CA SER A 355 -4.25 -28.04 -11.27
C SER A 355 -3.41 -28.60 -12.41
N SER A 356 -2.50 -27.80 -12.97
CA SER A 356 -1.45 -28.22 -13.90
C SER A 356 -0.13 -27.48 -13.59
N THR A 357 0.84 -27.55 -14.49
CA THR A 357 2.05 -26.70 -14.46
C THR A 357 2.09 -25.68 -15.60
N ASP A 358 1.00 -25.58 -16.36
CA ASP A 358 0.88 -24.62 -17.44
C ASP A 358 0.53 -23.26 -16.87
N PHE A 359 1.04 -22.23 -17.51
CA PHE A 359 0.76 -20.84 -17.16
C PHE A 359 -0.40 -20.30 -17.99
N TYR A 360 -1.24 -19.51 -17.36
CA TYR A 360 -2.11 -18.57 -18.04
C TYR A 360 -1.60 -17.13 -17.80
N THR A 361 -2.10 -16.17 -18.56
CA THR A 361 -1.81 -14.75 -18.33
C THR A 361 -3.12 -13.97 -18.23
N SER A 362 -3.34 -13.31 -17.10
CA SER A 362 -4.33 -12.24 -17.00
C SER A 362 -3.67 -10.91 -17.34
N THR A 363 -4.34 -10.05 -18.11
CA THR A 363 -3.85 -8.73 -18.48
C THR A 363 -4.84 -7.66 -18.03
N LEU A 364 -4.36 -6.75 -17.18
CA LEU A 364 -5.05 -5.54 -16.79
C LEU A 364 -4.46 -4.34 -17.54
N ARG A 365 -5.33 -3.48 -18.06
CA ARG A 365 -4.97 -2.19 -18.67
C ARG A 365 -5.78 -1.10 -17.99
N ASP A 366 -5.07 -0.15 -17.41
CA ASP A 366 -5.59 1.04 -16.75
C ASP A 366 -5.15 2.27 -17.54
N LEU A 367 -6.10 3.15 -17.87
CA LEU A 367 -5.82 4.46 -18.44
C LEU A 367 -6.46 5.51 -17.54
N THR A 368 -5.67 6.44 -17.02
CA THR A 368 -6.11 7.51 -16.12
C THR A 368 -5.70 8.86 -16.69
N ALA A 369 -6.67 9.76 -16.87
CA ALA A 369 -6.46 11.15 -17.23
C ALA A 369 -6.92 12.04 -16.07
N HIS A 370 -6.16 13.06 -15.75
CA HIS A 370 -6.45 13.98 -14.66
C HIS A 370 -6.08 15.41 -15.09
N GLY A 371 -6.85 16.40 -14.65
CA GLY A 371 -6.54 17.81 -14.86
C GLY A 371 -7.15 18.67 -13.75
N GLU A 372 -6.36 19.58 -13.20
CA GLU A 372 -6.77 20.52 -12.17
C GLU A 372 -6.17 21.92 -12.38
N LEU A 373 -6.88 22.92 -11.84
CA LEU A 373 -6.48 24.32 -11.76
C LEU A 373 -6.61 24.77 -10.31
N ASN A 374 -5.60 25.47 -9.81
CA ASN A 374 -5.59 26.09 -8.49
C ASN A 374 -5.59 27.60 -8.66
N LEU A 375 -6.56 28.28 -8.08
CA LEU A 375 -6.84 29.70 -8.25
C LEU A 375 -6.81 30.39 -6.89
N PRO A 376 -5.74 31.13 -6.55
CA PRO A 376 -5.75 32.05 -5.42
C PRO A 376 -6.80 33.15 -5.65
N LEU A 377 -7.67 33.36 -4.66
CA LEU A 377 -8.75 34.35 -4.71
C LEU A 377 -8.66 35.26 -3.48
N HIS A 378 -8.74 36.57 -3.71
CA HIS A 378 -8.58 37.62 -2.69
C HIS A 378 -9.85 38.48 -2.50
N ALA A 379 -11.03 37.98 -2.89
CA ALA A 379 -12.23 38.82 -2.99
C ALA A 379 -12.86 39.16 -1.62
N TRP A 380 -13.06 38.16 -0.75
CA TRP A 380 -13.84 38.27 0.50
C TRP A 380 -13.10 37.67 1.69
N ARG A 381 -12.37 36.59 1.45
CA ARG A 381 -11.33 36.00 2.28
C ARG A 381 -10.21 35.54 1.35
N ASP A 382 -9.00 35.45 1.91
CA ASP A 382 -7.90 34.79 1.23
C ASP A 382 -8.21 33.29 1.17
N GLN A 383 -8.23 32.76 -0.04
CA GLN A 383 -8.57 31.38 -0.28
C GLN A 383 -7.92 30.87 -1.57
N THR A 384 -7.82 29.56 -1.70
CA THR A 384 -7.35 28.92 -2.95
C THR A 384 -8.37 27.88 -3.40
N LEU A 385 -9.03 28.19 -4.51
CA LEU A 385 -10.03 27.35 -5.16
C LEU A 385 -9.33 26.37 -6.11
N THR A 386 -9.53 25.08 -5.90
CA THR A 386 -9.13 24.01 -6.82
C THR A 386 -10.34 23.50 -7.59
N LEU A 387 -10.25 23.48 -8.91
CA LEU A 387 -11.23 22.86 -9.81
C LEU A 387 -10.55 21.78 -10.62
N GLY A 388 -11.16 20.60 -10.72
CA GLY A 388 -10.55 19.53 -11.50
C GLY A 388 -11.51 18.48 -12.01
N SER A 389 -10.96 17.61 -12.86
CA SER A 389 -11.64 16.50 -13.49
C SER A 389 -10.71 15.31 -13.60
N GLU A 390 -11.29 14.11 -13.62
CA GLU A 390 -10.55 12.87 -13.77
C GLU A 390 -11.36 11.87 -14.58
N TRP A 391 -10.70 11.11 -15.43
CA TRP A 391 -11.30 9.99 -16.15
C TRP A 391 -10.41 8.77 -16.01
N SER A 392 -11.01 7.62 -15.70
CA SER A 392 -10.29 6.36 -15.65
C SER A 392 -11.04 5.26 -16.40
N GLN A 393 -10.30 4.35 -17.02
CA GLN A 393 -10.80 3.13 -17.63
C GLN A 393 -9.96 1.94 -17.18
N GLN A 394 -10.62 0.90 -16.67
CA GLN A 394 -10.02 -0.40 -16.40
C GLN A 394 -10.53 -1.44 -17.39
N LYS A 395 -9.62 -2.23 -17.95
CA LYS A 395 -9.92 -3.38 -18.81
C LYS A 395 -9.13 -4.59 -18.33
N LEU A 396 -9.82 -5.60 -17.85
CA LEU A 396 -9.26 -6.88 -17.42
C LEU A 396 -9.56 -7.94 -18.49
N ASP A 397 -8.57 -8.76 -18.79
CA ASP A 397 -8.70 -9.99 -19.56
C ASP A 397 -8.13 -11.13 -18.70
N ASP A 398 -8.99 -11.98 -18.14
CA ASP A 398 -8.62 -13.10 -17.27
C ASP A 398 -9.21 -14.42 -17.80
N PRO A 399 -8.42 -15.23 -18.50
CA PRO A 399 -8.89 -16.49 -19.07
C PRO A 399 -9.08 -17.60 -18.03
N SER A 400 -8.68 -17.40 -16.77
CA SER A 400 -8.80 -18.42 -15.71
C SER A 400 -10.07 -18.25 -14.88
N ALA A 401 -10.45 -17.02 -14.58
CA ALA A 401 -11.46 -16.72 -13.56
C ALA A 401 -12.89 -17.09 -13.98
N ASN A 402 -13.20 -17.05 -15.29
CA ASN A 402 -14.55 -17.24 -15.81
C ASN A 402 -14.77 -18.64 -16.41
N THR A 403 -14.06 -19.65 -15.88
CA THR A 403 -14.03 -21.01 -16.45
C THR A 403 -14.85 -22.05 -15.68
N GLN A 404 -15.39 -21.69 -14.51
CA GLN A 404 -16.21 -22.61 -13.69
C GLN A 404 -17.39 -23.16 -14.50
N THR A 405 -17.47 -24.49 -14.65
CA THR A 405 -18.57 -25.12 -15.38
C THR A 405 -19.83 -25.24 -14.54
N THR A 406 -21.00 -25.29 -15.18
CA THR A 406 -22.29 -25.50 -14.50
C THR A 406 -22.78 -26.95 -14.52
N SER A 407 -21.92 -27.90 -14.92
CA SER A 407 -22.29 -29.32 -15.11
C SER A 407 -22.66 -30.05 -13.82
N GLU A 408 -22.00 -29.73 -12.70
CA GLU A 408 -22.21 -30.45 -11.44
C GLU A 408 -23.40 -29.87 -10.63
N GLY A 409 -23.40 -28.56 -10.41
CA GLY A 409 -24.45 -27.86 -9.65
C GLY A 409 -25.74 -27.58 -10.42
N GLY A 410 -25.75 -27.80 -11.74
CA GLY A 410 -26.87 -27.47 -12.62
C GLY A 410 -26.69 -26.11 -13.32
N ALA A 411 -27.48 -25.91 -14.37
CA ALA A 411 -27.45 -24.72 -15.22
C ALA A 411 -27.97 -23.49 -14.47
N VAL A 412 -27.28 -22.36 -14.65
CA VAL A 412 -27.66 -21.05 -14.12
C VAL A 412 -28.30 -20.25 -15.27
N ASP A 413 -29.49 -19.70 -15.05
CA ASP A 413 -30.21 -18.97 -16.09
C ASP A 413 -29.39 -17.74 -16.56
N GLY A 414 -29.42 -17.48 -17.87
CA GLY A 414 -28.61 -16.42 -18.49
C GLY A 414 -27.10 -16.67 -18.57
N LEU A 415 -26.58 -17.81 -18.08
CA LEU A 415 -25.14 -18.09 -18.04
C LEU A 415 -24.77 -19.38 -18.79
N THR A 416 -23.82 -19.29 -19.72
CA THR A 416 -23.33 -20.47 -20.45
C THR A 416 -22.35 -21.28 -19.61
N SER A 417 -22.44 -22.62 -19.69
CA SER A 417 -21.60 -23.52 -18.88
C SER A 417 -20.09 -23.35 -19.12
N SER A 418 -19.70 -23.00 -20.35
CA SER A 418 -18.29 -22.86 -20.76
C SER A 418 -18.15 -21.81 -21.85
N GLY A 419 -16.92 -21.33 -22.07
CA GLY A 419 -16.62 -20.37 -23.13
C GLY A 419 -17.16 -18.97 -22.87
N ARG A 420 -17.29 -18.60 -21.59
CA ARG A 420 -17.67 -17.24 -21.16
C ARG A 420 -16.59 -16.23 -21.48
N ALA A 421 -16.95 -14.96 -21.57
CA ALA A 421 -16.02 -13.91 -21.92
C ALA A 421 -14.91 -13.80 -20.87
N THR A 422 -13.67 -13.66 -21.32
CA THR A 422 -12.52 -13.45 -20.43
C THR A 422 -12.35 -11.98 -20.05
N THR A 423 -13.04 -11.09 -20.77
CA THR A 423 -12.86 -9.65 -20.64
C THR A 423 -13.90 -8.99 -19.74
N SER A 424 -13.49 -7.96 -19.01
CA SER A 424 -14.36 -7.11 -18.20
C SER A 424 -13.82 -5.69 -18.22
N GLN A 425 -14.69 -4.69 -18.19
CA GLN A 425 -14.28 -3.30 -18.22
C GLN A 425 -15.22 -2.37 -17.46
N ALA A 426 -14.66 -1.29 -16.95
CA ALA A 426 -15.41 -0.21 -16.31
C ALA A 426 -14.73 1.13 -16.56
N GLN A 427 -15.52 2.21 -16.48
CA GLN A 427 -15.02 3.58 -16.62
C GLN A 427 -15.58 4.45 -15.50
N ILE A 428 -14.81 5.43 -15.05
CA ILE A 428 -15.25 6.45 -14.08
C ILE A 428 -14.87 7.81 -14.65
N PHE A 429 -15.86 8.71 -14.77
CA PHE A 429 -15.63 10.14 -15.00
C PHE A 429 -15.89 10.88 -13.70
N SER A 430 -15.05 11.84 -13.35
CA SER A 430 -15.13 12.59 -12.10
C SER A 430 -14.96 14.09 -12.32
N LEU A 431 -15.67 14.86 -11.51
CA LEU A 431 -15.51 16.31 -11.38
C LEU A 431 -15.33 16.64 -9.90
N PHE A 432 -14.48 17.58 -9.57
CA PHE A 432 -14.31 18.03 -8.20
C PHE A 432 -14.05 19.52 -8.09
N ALA A 433 -14.52 20.09 -6.98
CA ALA A 433 -14.22 21.43 -6.54
C ALA A 433 -13.84 21.39 -5.07
N GLU A 434 -12.73 22.03 -4.72
CA GLU A 434 -12.22 22.16 -3.36
C GLU A 434 -11.86 23.61 -3.13
N ASP A 435 -12.10 24.14 -1.94
CA ASP A 435 -11.66 25.49 -1.59
C ASP A 435 -10.91 25.41 -0.28
N ASN A 436 -9.81 26.14 -0.14
CA ASN A 436 -9.13 26.29 1.14
C ASN A 436 -9.23 27.74 1.59
N ILE A 437 -10.00 27.98 2.65
CA ILE A 437 -10.46 29.32 3.03
C ILE A 437 -9.87 29.68 4.39
N GLU A 438 -9.09 30.75 4.47
CA GLU A 438 -8.72 31.35 5.74
C GLU A 438 -9.90 32.16 6.28
N LEU A 439 -10.66 31.60 7.22
CA LEU A 439 -11.83 32.28 7.79
C LEU A 439 -11.43 33.49 8.64
N LEU A 440 -10.37 33.29 9.42
CA LEU A 440 -9.69 34.24 10.28
C LEU A 440 -8.28 33.69 10.59
N PRO A 441 -7.29 34.53 10.96
CA PRO A 441 -5.94 34.07 11.22
C PRO A 441 -5.88 32.86 12.16
N GLY A 442 -5.24 31.78 11.70
CA GLY A 442 -5.15 30.51 12.43
C GLY A 442 -6.38 29.60 12.32
N THR A 443 -7.36 29.91 11.46
CA THR A 443 -8.52 29.04 11.19
C THR A 443 -8.71 28.80 9.70
N MET A 444 -8.41 27.58 9.25
CA MET A 444 -8.60 27.17 7.86
C MET A 444 -9.80 26.24 7.75
N LEU A 445 -10.69 26.53 6.80
CA LEU A 445 -11.82 25.67 6.44
C LEU A 445 -11.62 25.18 5.01
N THR A 446 -11.65 23.86 4.83
CA THR A 446 -11.40 23.23 3.53
C THR A 446 -12.62 22.40 3.07
N PRO A 447 -13.68 23.03 2.54
CA PRO A 447 -14.79 22.31 1.92
C PRO A 447 -14.39 21.73 0.57
N ALA A 448 -14.94 20.56 0.25
CA ALA A 448 -14.74 19.91 -1.03
C ALA A 448 -15.96 19.08 -1.43
N LEU A 449 -16.20 18.99 -2.74
CA LEU A 449 -17.22 18.13 -3.32
C LEU A 449 -16.67 17.45 -4.57
N ARG A 450 -16.72 16.12 -4.58
CA ARG A 450 -16.39 15.30 -5.74
C ARG A 450 -17.64 14.57 -6.25
N PHE A 451 -17.84 14.59 -7.56
CA PHE A 451 -18.84 13.82 -8.29
C PHE A 451 -18.12 12.74 -9.09
N ASP A 452 -18.61 11.51 -9.06
CA ASP A 452 -18.09 10.39 -9.84
C ASP A 452 -19.26 9.70 -10.59
N HIS A 453 -19.13 9.48 -11.90
CA HIS A 453 -20.04 8.69 -12.71
C HIS A 453 -19.34 7.40 -13.17
N HIS A 454 -19.77 6.26 -12.63
CA HIS A 454 -19.26 4.94 -13.00
C HIS A 454 -20.14 4.28 -14.06
N SER A 455 -19.54 3.78 -15.15
CA SER A 455 -20.25 3.29 -16.34
C SER A 455 -21.29 2.18 -16.09
N MET A 456 -21.14 1.41 -15.00
CA MET A 456 -22.09 0.35 -14.61
C MET A 456 -22.88 0.66 -13.32
N VAL A 457 -22.34 1.50 -12.43
CA VAL A 457 -22.89 1.69 -11.07
C VAL A 457 -23.65 3.01 -10.96
N GLY A 458 -23.41 3.94 -11.88
CA GLY A 458 -24.00 5.27 -11.89
C GLY A 458 -23.26 6.26 -11.01
N ASP A 459 -24.02 7.22 -10.49
CA ASP A 459 -23.49 8.44 -9.88
C ASP A 459 -23.15 8.28 -8.40
N ASN A 460 -22.11 8.97 -7.96
CA ASN A 460 -21.72 9.13 -6.57
C ASN A 460 -21.35 10.60 -6.27
N TRP A 461 -21.64 11.03 -5.04
CA TRP A 461 -21.29 12.35 -4.51
C TRP A 461 -20.51 12.20 -3.21
N SER A 462 -19.30 12.72 -3.18
CA SER A 462 -18.35 12.62 -2.07
C SER A 462 -18.10 14.01 -1.48
N PRO A 463 -18.98 14.52 -0.61
CA PRO A 463 -18.72 15.75 0.15
C PRO A 463 -17.62 15.52 1.18
N SER A 464 -16.83 16.56 1.42
CA SER A 464 -15.73 16.58 2.38
C SER A 464 -15.64 17.97 3.03
N LEU A 465 -15.28 17.99 4.31
CA LEU A 465 -15.03 19.20 5.08
C LEU A 465 -13.92 18.92 6.09
N ASN A 466 -12.83 19.67 6.01
CA ASN A 466 -11.77 19.67 7.00
C ASN A 466 -11.62 21.06 7.61
N LEU A 467 -11.21 21.12 8.88
CA LEU A 467 -11.04 22.35 9.66
C LEU A 467 -9.75 22.23 10.47
N SER A 468 -8.93 23.28 10.45
CA SER A 468 -7.86 23.52 11.41
C SER A 468 -8.15 24.82 12.16
N HIS A 469 -7.97 24.83 13.48
CA HIS A 469 -8.22 25.99 14.32
C HIS A 469 -7.18 26.08 15.44
N ALA A 470 -6.33 27.11 15.40
CA ALA A 470 -5.38 27.44 16.45
C ALA A 470 -6.14 27.96 17.68
N LEU A 471 -6.13 27.17 18.76
CA LEU A 471 -6.69 27.57 20.06
C LEU A 471 -5.73 28.51 20.80
N THR A 472 -4.42 28.29 20.60
CA THR A 472 -3.30 29.13 21.04
C THR A 472 -2.17 28.98 20.02
N ASP A 473 -1.07 29.71 20.18
CA ASP A 473 0.14 29.58 19.35
C ASP A 473 0.79 28.19 19.39
N THR A 474 0.40 27.34 20.34
CA THR A 474 0.99 26.01 20.57
C THR A 474 -0.02 24.88 20.52
N LEU A 475 -1.32 25.17 20.43
CA LEU A 475 -2.38 24.17 20.55
C LEU A 475 -3.37 24.34 19.41
N THR A 476 -3.54 23.29 18.62
CA THR A 476 -4.40 23.30 17.43
C THR A 476 -5.46 22.22 17.55
N LEU A 477 -6.71 22.60 17.32
CA LEU A 477 -7.83 21.69 17.12
C LEU A 477 -8.00 21.42 15.63
N LYS A 478 -8.14 20.15 15.24
CA LYS A 478 -8.36 19.75 13.85
C LYS A 478 -9.53 18.78 13.79
N ALA A 479 -10.39 18.95 12.80
CA ALA A 479 -11.55 18.09 12.60
C ALA A 479 -11.74 17.82 11.10
N GLY A 480 -12.24 16.64 10.76
CA GLY A 480 -12.53 16.26 9.39
C GLY A 480 -13.75 15.36 9.31
N ILE A 481 -14.57 15.54 8.29
CA ILE A 481 -15.64 14.61 7.91
C ILE A 481 -15.74 14.55 6.40
N ALA A 482 -15.71 13.34 5.84
CA ALA A 482 -15.85 13.14 4.41
C ALA A 482 -16.54 11.83 4.08
N ARG A 483 -17.23 11.77 2.95
CA ARG A 483 -17.77 10.53 2.40
C ARG A 483 -16.82 10.00 1.33
N ALA A 484 -16.07 8.95 1.67
CA ALA A 484 -15.22 8.23 0.73
C ALA A 484 -16.05 7.27 -0.15
N TYR A 485 -15.46 6.89 -1.28
CA TYR A 485 -16.08 6.11 -2.35
C TYR A 485 -15.16 4.98 -2.81
N LYS A 486 -15.74 3.84 -3.17
CA LYS A 486 -15.05 2.76 -3.89
C LYS A 486 -16.02 2.05 -4.82
N ALA A 487 -15.65 2.02 -6.09
CA ALA A 487 -16.35 1.21 -7.08
C ALA A 487 -16.21 -0.29 -6.75
N PRO A 488 -17.20 -1.13 -7.07
CA PRO A 488 -17.03 -2.57 -7.08
C PRO A 488 -15.87 -2.97 -8.02
N ASN A 489 -15.15 -4.04 -7.70
CA ASN A 489 -14.09 -4.51 -8.58
C ASN A 489 -14.65 -5.28 -9.80
N LEU A 490 -13.84 -5.46 -10.84
CA LEU A 490 -14.29 -6.08 -12.10
C LEU A 490 -14.74 -7.56 -11.95
N TYR A 491 -14.27 -8.29 -10.94
CA TYR A 491 -14.75 -9.64 -10.66
C TYR A 491 -16.15 -9.61 -10.03
N GLN A 492 -16.36 -8.70 -9.08
CA GLN A 492 -17.65 -8.53 -8.40
C GLN A 492 -18.76 -8.11 -9.36
N LEU A 493 -18.45 -7.26 -10.34
CA LEU A 493 -19.42 -6.77 -11.34
C LEU A 493 -19.69 -7.74 -12.48
N ASN A 494 -18.80 -8.69 -12.74
CA ASN A 494 -18.90 -9.52 -13.93
C ASN A 494 -19.87 -10.69 -13.72
N SER A 495 -21.05 -10.64 -14.35
CA SER A 495 -22.05 -11.71 -14.29
C SER A 495 -21.57 -13.07 -14.83
N ASP A 496 -20.50 -13.12 -15.63
CA ASP A 496 -19.84 -14.36 -16.07
C ASP A 496 -18.89 -14.97 -15.02
N TYR A 497 -18.51 -14.19 -13.99
CA TYR A 497 -17.68 -14.67 -12.90
C TYR A 497 -18.51 -15.55 -11.97
N LEU A 498 -18.12 -16.83 -11.87
CA LEU A 498 -18.86 -17.84 -11.15
C LEU A 498 -17.90 -18.70 -10.34
N LEU A 499 -18.19 -18.86 -9.05
CA LEU A 499 -17.53 -19.82 -8.16
C LEU A 499 -18.52 -20.88 -7.70
N TYR A 500 -18.03 -22.04 -7.29
CA TYR A 500 -18.86 -23.17 -6.91
C TYR A 500 -18.37 -23.83 -5.62
N SER A 501 -19.30 -24.29 -4.79
CA SER A 501 -19.02 -25.11 -3.61
C SER A 501 -20.00 -26.28 -3.52
N ARG A 502 -19.51 -27.43 -3.04
CA ARG A 502 -20.33 -28.61 -2.73
C ARG A 502 -21.13 -28.50 -1.42
N GLY A 503 -20.92 -27.41 -0.66
CA GLY A 503 -21.66 -27.16 0.58
C GLY A 503 -20.85 -26.32 1.56
N GLN A 504 -19.57 -26.63 1.74
CA GLN A 504 -18.72 -26.03 2.78
C GLN A 504 -18.65 -24.49 2.72
N GLY A 505 -18.77 -23.90 1.53
CA GLY A 505 -18.71 -22.45 1.34
C GLY A 505 -20.05 -21.74 1.41
N CYS A 506 -21.16 -22.45 1.62
CA CYS A 506 -22.52 -21.95 1.42
C CYS A 506 -23.09 -21.38 2.72
N TYR A 507 -23.40 -20.09 2.77
CA TYR A 507 -23.91 -19.45 3.98
C TYR A 507 -25.33 -19.94 4.32
N GLY A 508 -25.58 -20.33 5.57
CA GLY A 508 -26.88 -20.77 6.06
C GLY A 508 -27.35 -22.16 5.58
N GLN A 509 -26.51 -22.92 4.87
CA GLN A 509 -26.85 -24.27 4.39
C GLN A 509 -25.62 -25.15 4.16
N SER A 510 -25.80 -26.47 4.12
CA SER A 510 -24.72 -27.44 3.89
C SER A 510 -24.74 -28.12 2.52
N THR A 511 -25.68 -27.75 1.66
CA THR A 511 -25.81 -28.26 0.27
C THR A 511 -25.11 -27.34 -0.73
N SER A 512 -24.89 -27.83 -1.95
CA SER A 512 -24.14 -27.14 -3.01
C SER A 512 -24.69 -25.74 -3.32
N CYS A 513 -23.78 -24.84 -3.68
CA CYS A 513 -24.12 -23.48 -4.10
C CYS A 513 -23.12 -22.91 -5.11
N TYR A 514 -23.59 -21.92 -5.87
CA TYR A 514 -22.79 -21.02 -6.68
C TYR A 514 -22.69 -19.64 -6.04
N LEU A 515 -21.61 -18.91 -6.33
CA LEU A 515 -21.51 -17.47 -6.14
C LEU A 515 -21.26 -16.80 -7.49
N GLN A 516 -22.19 -15.97 -7.93
CA GLN A 516 -22.13 -15.26 -9.22
C GLN A 516 -21.82 -13.77 -9.03
N GLY A 517 -21.08 -13.17 -9.97
CA GLY A 517 -20.97 -11.71 -10.12
C GLY A 517 -22.33 -11.02 -10.24
N ASN A 518 -22.36 -9.75 -9.88
CA ASN A 518 -23.57 -8.93 -9.83
C ASN A 518 -23.30 -7.54 -10.40
N ASP A 519 -23.83 -7.27 -11.58
CA ASP A 519 -23.71 -5.99 -12.28
C ASP A 519 -24.63 -4.89 -11.69
N ASN A 520 -25.57 -5.25 -10.81
CA ASN A 520 -26.47 -4.33 -10.12
C ASN A 520 -25.97 -3.88 -8.74
N LEU A 521 -24.68 -4.13 -8.45
CA LEU A 521 -24.06 -3.70 -7.20
C LEU A 521 -24.03 -2.17 -7.10
N LYS A 522 -24.32 -1.68 -5.89
CA LYS A 522 -24.02 -0.30 -5.51
C LYS A 522 -22.55 -0.16 -5.19
N ALA A 523 -22.04 1.05 -5.33
CA ALA A 523 -20.73 1.39 -4.82
C ALA A 523 -20.68 1.33 -3.29
N GLU A 524 -19.48 1.07 -2.79
CA GLU A 524 -19.14 1.16 -1.39
C GLU A 524 -18.94 2.64 -1.00
N THR A 525 -19.46 3.04 0.16
CA THR A 525 -19.27 4.40 0.68
C THR A 525 -18.96 4.36 2.16
N SER A 526 -18.16 5.29 2.67
CA SER A 526 -17.89 5.39 4.10
C SER A 526 -17.87 6.84 4.52
N VAL A 527 -18.65 7.17 5.55
CA VAL A 527 -18.55 8.48 6.21
C VAL A 527 -17.44 8.38 7.24
N ASN A 528 -16.27 8.87 6.87
CA ASN A 528 -15.09 8.91 7.70
C ASN A 528 -15.10 10.23 8.45
N LYS A 529 -14.79 10.20 9.75
CA LYS A 529 -14.67 11.40 10.58
C LYS A 529 -13.54 11.25 11.59
N GLU A 530 -12.91 12.37 11.89
CA GLU A 530 -11.90 12.46 12.94
C GLU A 530 -11.93 13.80 13.65
N LEU A 531 -11.51 13.78 14.91
CA LEU A 531 -11.36 14.95 15.76
C LEU A 531 -10.06 14.78 16.53
N GLY A 532 -9.12 15.69 16.31
CA GLY A 532 -7.79 15.68 16.91
C GLY A 532 -7.46 17.00 17.59
N ILE A 533 -6.70 16.90 18.68
CA ILE A 533 -6.06 18.05 19.32
C ILE A 533 -4.56 17.78 19.38
N GLU A 534 -3.76 18.78 19.04
CA GLU A 534 -2.31 18.66 18.93
C GLU A 534 -1.63 19.86 19.60
N TYR A 535 -0.71 19.57 20.50
CA TYR A 535 0.20 20.52 21.10
C TYR A 535 1.57 20.43 20.39
N GLN A 536 2.13 21.58 20.03
CA GLN A 536 3.44 21.69 19.41
C GLN A 536 4.20 22.92 19.93
N GLN A 537 5.35 22.71 20.56
CA GLN A 537 6.24 23.80 21.00
C GLN A 537 7.66 23.29 21.23
N GLY A 538 8.67 23.98 20.71
CA GLY A 538 10.08 23.69 21.03
C GLY A 538 10.50 22.23 20.79
N GLY A 539 9.98 21.60 19.74
CA GLY A 539 10.24 20.19 19.40
C GLY A 539 9.35 19.16 20.12
N TRP A 540 8.60 19.57 21.15
CA TRP A 540 7.55 18.72 21.73
C TRP A 540 6.38 18.64 20.76
N VAL A 541 5.86 17.42 20.59
CA VAL A 541 4.60 17.17 19.88
C VAL A 541 3.78 16.20 20.73
N ALA A 542 2.56 16.57 21.10
CA ALA A 542 1.64 15.69 21.80
C ALA A 542 0.26 15.82 21.17
N GLY A 543 -0.27 14.72 20.63
CA GLY A 543 -1.54 14.73 19.92
C GLY A 543 -2.39 13.53 20.26
N LEU A 544 -3.71 13.73 20.27
CA LEU A 544 -4.70 12.67 20.43
C LEU A 544 -5.84 12.92 19.44
N THR A 545 -6.18 11.87 18.71
CA THR A 545 -7.20 11.87 17.66
C THR A 545 -8.16 10.73 17.88
N TYR A 546 -9.46 11.04 17.88
CA TYR A 546 -10.51 10.04 17.76
C TYR A 546 -10.90 9.91 16.29
N PHE A 547 -11.07 8.68 15.82
CA PHE A 547 -11.54 8.41 14.47
C PHE A 547 -12.71 7.43 14.45
N ARG A 548 -13.57 7.58 13.44
CA ARG A 548 -14.68 6.67 13.19
C ARG A 548 -15.07 6.65 11.71
N ASN A 549 -15.26 5.45 11.17
CA ASN A 549 -15.70 5.21 9.81
C ASN A 549 -17.03 4.45 9.83
N ASP A 550 -18.10 5.12 9.39
CA ASP A 550 -19.42 4.50 9.20
C ASP A 550 -19.53 3.97 7.75
N TYR A 551 -19.06 2.73 7.57
CA TYR A 551 -18.94 2.05 6.28
C TYR A 551 -20.30 1.45 5.85
N LYS A 552 -20.75 1.78 4.64
CA LYS A 552 -21.99 1.32 4.03
C LYS A 552 -21.75 0.57 2.73
N ASN A 553 -22.65 -0.36 2.45
CA ASN A 553 -22.72 -1.13 1.21
C ASN A 553 -21.42 -1.91 0.89
N LYS A 554 -20.62 -2.31 1.90
CA LYS A 554 -19.44 -3.16 1.70
C LYS A 554 -19.83 -4.34 0.82
N ILE A 555 -19.10 -4.62 -0.24
CA ILE A 555 -19.42 -5.74 -1.11
C ILE A 555 -18.80 -6.99 -0.51
N ASP A 556 -19.61 -8.04 -0.44
CA ASP A 556 -19.23 -9.33 0.11
C ASP A 556 -19.99 -10.45 -0.59
N SER A 557 -19.63 -11.71 -0.31
CA SER A 557 -20.43 -12.84 -0.76
C SER A 557 -21.81 -12.79 -0.08
N GLY A 558 -22.88 -12.91 -0.86
CA GLY A 558 -24.25 -12.86 -0.37
C GLY A 558 -24.55 -13.91 0.70
N LEU A 559 -25.50 -13.60 1.58
CA LEU A 559 -25.85 -14.43 2.74
C LEU A 559 -27.10 -15.29 2.50
N SER A 560 -27.86 -15.01 1.46
CA SER A 560 -29.07 -15.74 1.10
C SER A 560 -29.07 -16.07 -0.39
N PRO A 561 -29.64 -17.20 -0.81
CA PRO A 561 -29.75 -17.51 -2.22
C PRO A 561 -30.81 -16.62 -2.90
N ILE A 562 -30.50 -16.19 -4.11
CA ILE A 562 -31.40 -15.44 -5.00
C ILE A 562 -32.21 -16.34 -5.93
N GLY A 563 -31.84 -17.62 -6.01
CA GLY A 563 -32.45 -18.60 -6.88
C GLY A 563 -31.78 -19.96 -6.76
N THR A 564 -32.12 -20.85 -7.68
CA THR A 564 -31.58 -22.22 -7.71
C THR A 564 -31.25 -22.59 -9.15
N ALA A 565 -30.10 -23.21 -9.35
CA ALA A 565 -29.72 -23.77 -10.64
C ALA A 565 -30.65 -24.94 -11.01
N THR A 566 -30.73 -25.29 -12.30
CA THR A 566 -31.59 -26.38 -12.78
C THR A 566 -30.75 -27.54 -13.32
N GLY A 567 -31.00 -28.76 -12.80
CA GLY A 567 -30.27 -29.97 -13.19
C GLY A 567 -28.96 -30.13 -12.42
N GLY A 568 -27.97 -30.76 -13.03
CA GLY A 568 -26.71 -31.13 -12.37
C GLY A 568 -26.64 -32.62 -12.04
N SER A 569 -25.75 -33.02 -11.13
CA SER A 569 -25.51 -34.43 -10.83
C SER A 569 -25.55 -34.78 -9.33
N GLY A 570 -26.17 -35.92 -9.03
CA GLY A 570 -26.22 -36.50 -7.69
C GLY A 570 -26.83 -35.57 -6.63
N SER A 571 -26.28 -35.63 -5.41
CA SER A 571 -26.68 -34.79 -4.28
C SER A 571 -26.32 -33.31 -4.43
N TYR A 572 -25.61 -32.95 -5.50
CA TYR A 572 -25.16 -31.58 -5.74
C TYR A 572 -25.98 -30.85 -6.81
N ALA A 573 -26.91 -31.56 -7.45
CA ALA A 573 -27.86 -30.99 -8.41
C ALA A 573 -28.72 -29.91 -7.77
N ASN A 574 -29.16 -28.96 -8.58
CA ASN A 574 -29.95 -27.80 -8.18
C ASN A 574 -29.29 -26.98 -7.07
N ALA A 575 -28.02 -26.61 -7.32
CA ALA A 575 -27.26 -25.78 -6.40
C ALA A 575 -27.94 -24.42 -6.18
N ALA A 576 -27.92 -23.94 -4.94
CA ALA A 576 -28.41 -22.61 -4.60
C ALA A 576 -27.53 -21.53 -5.27
N ILE A 577 -28.12 -20.44 -5.76
CA ILE A 577 -27.37 -19.37 -6.42
C ILE A 577 -27.30 -18.18 -5.47
N TYR A 578 -26.08 -17.83 -5.05
CA TYR A 578 -25.77 -16.60 -4.33
C TYR A 578 -25.16 -15.60 -5.30
N GLN A 579 -25.20 -14.33 -4.93
CA GLN A 579 -24.54 -13.25 -5.66
C GLN A 579 -23.61 -12.47 -4.75
N TRP A 580 -22.70 -11.71 -5.34
CA TRP A 580 -22.06 -10.61 -4.62
C TRP A 580 -23.12 -9.58 -4.22
N GLU A 581 -23.08 -9.12 -2.97
CA GLU A 581 -24.11 -8.25 -2.39
C GLU A 581 -23.51 -7.10 -1.57
N ASN A 582 -24.26 -6.01 -1.47
CA ASN A 582 -23.93 -4.87 -0.61
C ASN A 582 -24.40 -5.12 0.84
N ILE A 583 -23.46 -5.29 1.76
CA ILE A 583 -23.72 -5.36 3.21
C ILE A 583 -24.11 -3.97 3.73
N PRO A 584 -25.25 -3.80 4.42
CA PRO A 584 -25.80 -2.47 4.71
C PRO A 584 -24.89 -1.56 5.54
N LYS A 585 -24.29 -2.07 6.63
CA LYS A 585 -23.51 -1.26 7.57
C LYS A 585 -22.37 -2.05 8.22
N ALA A 586 -21.22 -1.41 8.32
CA ALA A 586 -20.12 -1.80 9.17
C ALA A 586 -19.56 -0.57 9.91
N LEU A 587 -18.76 -0.80 10.95
CA LEU A 587 -18.20 0.25 11.78
C LEU A 587 -16.76 -0.06 12.14
N VAL A 588 -15.93 0.96 12.01
CA VAL A 588 -14.57 1.01 12.53
C VAL A 588 -14.45 2.27 13.39
N GLU A 589 -13.82 2.17 14.56
CA GLU A 589 -13.66 3.28 15.50
C GLU A 589 -12.42 3.04 16.39
N GLY A 590 -11.70 4.11 16.71
CA GLY A 590 -10.50 4.01 17.53
C GLY A 590 -9.91 5.35 17.93
N LEU A 591 -8.73 5.26 18.56
CA LEU A 591 -7.91 6.39 18.99
C LEU A 591 -6.52 6.29 18.35
N GLU A 592 -5.98 7.42 17.93
CA GLU A 592 -4.60 7.60 17.47
C GLU A 592 -3.93 8.65 18.36
N GLY A 593 -2.78 8.33 18.96
CA GLY A 593 -2.00 9.24 19.79
C GLY A 593 -0.58 9.37 19.27
N THR A 594 0.01 10.54 19.43
CA THR A 594 1.42 10.83 19.14
C THR A 594 2.07 11.56 20.31
N LEU A 595 3.31 11.21 20.63
CA LEU A 595 4.11 11.88 21.65
C LEU A 595 5.58 11.88 21.24
N THR A 596 6.08 13.05 20.89
CA THR A 596 7.48 13.32 20.56
C THR A 596 8.08 14.20 21.64
N ILE A 597 9.20 13.73 22.20
CA ILE A 597 9.92 14.38 23.30
C ILE A 597 11.35 14.66 22.84
N PRO A 598 11.77 15.94 22.73
CA PRO A 598 13.17 16.31 22.53
C PRO A 598 13.89 16.18 23.88
N LEU A 599 14.42 15.00 24.18
CA LEU A 599 15.12 14.72 25.46
C LEU A 599 16.38 15.60 25.60
N THR A 600 17.08 15.82 24.49
CA THR A 600 18.18 16.79 24.32
C THR A 600 18.14 17.32 22.88
N GLU A 601 19.04 18.23 22.50
CA GLU A 601 19.18 18.69 21.11
C GLU A 601 19.53 17.55 20.13
N GLN A 602 20.21 16.51 20.62
CA GLN A 602 20.68 15.38 19.82
C GLN A 602 19.88 14.09 20.06
N LEU A 603 18.91 14.08 20.98
CA LEU A 603 18.18 12.88 21.39
C LEU A 603 16.67 13.13 21.33
N LYS A 604 15.99 12.45 20.41
CA LYS A 604 14.55 12.56 20.17
C LYS A 604 13.86 11.23 20.49
N TRP A 605 12.82 11.28 21.31
CA TRP A 605 11.99 10.11 21.61
C TRP A 605 10.60 10.28 21.02
N SER A 606 10.29 9.53 19.96
CA SER A 606 9.03 9.58 19.22
C SER A 606 8.18 8.37 19.52
N ASN A 607 6.89 8.57 19.82
CA ASN A 607 5.95 7.51 20.15
C ASN A 607 4.65 7.73 19.39
N ASN A 608 4.04 6.64 18.92
CA ASN A 608 2.66 6.67 18.44
C ASN A 608 1.88 5.46 18.97
N LEU A 609 0.60 5.65 19.25
CA LEU A 609 -0.31 4.63 19.77
C LEU A 609 -1.57 4.61 18.92
N THR A 610 -1.99 3.43 18.50
CA THR A 610 -3.32 3.20 17.91
C THR A 610 -4.08 2.23 18.80
N TYR A 611 -5.32 2.55 19.15
CA TYR A 611 -6.19 1.66 19.91
C TYR A 611 -7.50 1.45 19.16
N MET A 612 -7.79 0.21 18.80
CA MET A 612 -9.00 -0.17 18.05
C MET A 612 -10.15 -0.40 19.04
N LEU A 613 -11.14 0.49 19.06
CA LEU A 613 -12.33 0.35 19.89
C LEU A 613 -13.33 -0.63 19.27
N GLN A 614 -13.57 -0.51 17.97
CA GLN A 614 -14.48 -1.37 17.22
C GLN A 614 -13.96 -1.64 15.80
N SER A 615 -14.15 -2.88 15.34
CA SER A 615 -14.13 -3.27 13.94
C SER A 615 -15.20 -4.34 13.76
N LYS A 616 -16.33 -3.98 13.15
CA LYS A 616 -17.52 -4.84 13.13
C LYS A 616 -18.37 -4.66 11.88
N ASN A 617 -18.65 -5.77 11.20
CA ASN A 617 -19.78 -5.90 10.29
C ASN A 617 -21.08 -5.94 11.10
N LYS A 618 -22.00 -4.97 10.91
CA LYS A 618 -23.21 -4.89 11.74
C LYS A 618 -24.29 -5.91 11.38
N GLN A 619 -24.18 -6.56 10.22
CA GLN A 619 -25.10 -7.62 9.80
C GLN A 619 -24.71 -8.96 10.43
N THR A 620 -23.45 -9.38 10.27
CA THR A 620 -22.99 -10.70 10.76
C THR A 620 -22.44 -10.62 12.19
N GLY A 621 -21.98 -9.46 12.64
CA GLY A 621 -21.29 -9.29 13.92
C GLY A 621 -19.81 -9.68 13.91
N GLU A 622 -19.28 -10.03 12.74
CA GLU A 622 -17.88 -10.35 12.47
C GLU A 622 -16.96 -9.13 12.48
N THR A 623 -15.66 -9.38 12.63
CA THR A 623 -14.63 -8.34 12.40
C THR A 623 -14.50 -8.04 10.91
N LEU A 624 -14.18 -6.80 10.54
CA LEU A 624 -13.94 -6.42 9.14
C LEU A 624 -12.53 -6.79 8.67
N SER A 625 -11.56 -6.59 9.56
CA SER A 625 -10.16 -6.94 9.39
C SER A 625 -9.63 -7.44 10.72
N VAL A 626 -8.67 -8.37 10.69
CA VAL A 626 -8.01 -8.89 11.89
C VAL A 626 -6.78 -8.04 12.15
N THR A 627 -6.91 -7.07 13.06
CA THR A 627 -5.82 -6.19 13.51
C THR A 627 -5.51 -6.42 14.98
N PRO A 628 -4.31 -6.05 15.46
CA PRO A 628 -4.03 -5.93 16.89
C PRO A 628 -5.01 -4.98 17.57
N ALA A 629 -5.47 -5.31 18.79
CA ALA A 629 -6.34 -4.44 19.57
C ALA A 629 -5.72 -3.05 19.85
N TYR A 630 -4.39 -3.01 19.96
CA TYR A 630 -3.61 -1.78 19.95
C TYR A 630 -2.26 -2.02 19.27
N THR A 631 -1.66 -0.95 18.78
CA THR A 631 -0.27 -0.93 18.29
C THR A 631 0.42 0.29 18.89
N LEU A 632 1.49 0.09 19.66
CA LEU A 632 2.36 1.16 20.14
C LEU A 632 3.70 1.05 19.42
N ASN A 633 4.10 2.10 18.70
CA ASN A 633 5.45 2.23 18.17
C ASN A 633 6.20 3.29 18.98
N SER A 634 7.42 2.97 19.40
CA SER A 634 8.32 3.85 20.13
C SER A 634 9.68 3.84 19.46
N MET A 635 10.30 5.01 19.28
CA MET A 635 11.59 5.18 18.64
C MET A 635 12.41 6.21 19.40
N LEU A 636 13.62 5.83 19.81
CA LEU A 636 14.62 6.73 20.34
C LEU A 636 15.68 6.94 19.25
N ASP A 637 15.78 8.16 18.73
CA ASP A 637 16.78 8.58 17.73
C ASP A 637 17.83 9.46 18.42
N TRP A 638 19.08 9.03 18.33
CA TRP A 638 20.24 9.70 18.93
C TRP A 638 21.26 10.05 17.87
N GLN A 639 21.47 11.35 17.64
CA GLN A 639 22.60 11.87 16.88
C GLN A 639 23.85 11.89 17.77
N ALA A 640 24.54 10.75 17.87
CA ALA A 640 25.67 10.57 18.79
C ALA A 640 26.87 11.46 18.46
N THR A 641 27.14 11.70 17.18
CA THR A 641 28.10 12.68 16.66
C THR A 641 27.55 13.28 15.37
N ASP A 642 28.23 14.25 14.75
CA ASP A 642 27.82 14.79 13.44
C ASP A 642 27.72 13.71 12.35
N ASP A 643 28.55 12.66 12.45
CA ASP A 643 28.64 11.58 11.47
C ASP A 643 27.93 10.28 11.90
N LEU A 644 27.52 10.14 13.17
CA LEU A 644 26.94 8.91 13.71
C LEU A 644 25.53 9.14 14.27
N SER A 645 24.53 8.48 13.69
CA SER A 645 23.17 8.37 14.23
C SER A 645 22.89 6.95 14.69
N LEU A 646 22.25 6.80 15.85
CA LEU A 646 21.84 5.52 16.44
C LEU A 646 20.34 5.55 16.70
N GLN A 647 19.64 4.45 16.42
CA GLN A 647 18.22 4.30 16.69
C GLN A 647 17.92 3.04 17.49
N LEU A 648 16.97 3.16 18.42
CA LEU A 648 16.31 2.05 19.09
C LEU A 648 14.81 2.15 18.82
N SER A 649 14.21 1.07 18.36
CA SER A 649 12.78 1.00 18.05
C SER A 649 12.11 -0.16 18.80
N VAL A 650 10.89 0.06 19.25
CA VAL A 650 10.04 -0.93 19.89
C VAL A 650 8.65 -0.82 19.28
N ALA A 651 8.08 -1.95 18.87
CA ALA A 651 6.68 -2.04 18.46
C ALA A 651 5.95 -3.09 19.32
N TRP A 652 4.91 -2.67 20.03
CA TRP A 652 4.05 -3.54 20.83
C TRP A 652 2.70 -3.72 20.16
N TYR A 653 2.36 -4.97 19.89
CA TYR A 653 1.08 -5.37 19.32
C TYR A 653 0.22 -5.99 20.40
N GLY A 654 -1.01 -5.50 20.50
CA GLY A 654 -2.04 -6.08 21.34
C GLY A 654 -2.52 -7.43 20.81
N LYS A 655 -3.47 -8.01 21.55
CA LYS A 655 -4.12 -9.27 21.19
C LYS A 655 -4.81 -9.17 19.83
N GLN A 656 -4.74 -10.24 19.04
CA GLN A 656 -5.50 -10.38 17.79
C GLN A 656 -6.56 -11.48 17.96
N LYS A 657 -7.77 -11.22 17.45
CA LYS A 657 -8.90 -12.14 17.55
C LYS A 657 -9.35 -12.55 16.15
N PRO A 658 -9.59 -13.84 15.89
CA PRO A 658 -10.08 -14.29 14.60
C PRO A 658 -11.56 -13.97 14.41
N LYS A 659 -12.08 -14.36 13.24
CA LYS A 659 -13.51 -14.43 12.96
C LYS A 659 -14.26 -15.33 13.96
N LYS A 660 -15.53 -15.02 14.25
CA LYS A 660 -16.35 -15.74 15.25
C LYS A 660 -17.24 -16.83 14.64
N TYR A 661 -17.66 -16.66 13.40
CA TYR A 661 -18.57 -17.53 12.68
C TYR A 661 -17.89 -18.08 11.43
N ASP A 662 -18.17 -19.32 11.03
CA ASP A 662 -17.55 -19.98 9.88
C ASP A 662 -18.09 -19.46 8.52
N TYR A 663 -18.11 -20.29 7.47
CA TYR A 663 -18.68 -19.92 6.17
C TYR A 663 -20.20 -20.12 6.11
N HIS A 664 -20.75 -20.97 6.98
CA HIS A 664 -22.19 -21.19 7.13
C HIS A 664 -22.84 -20.12 8.01
N GLY A 665 -22.04 -19.37 8.78
CA GLY A 665 -22.54 -18.41 9.77
C GLY A 665 -22.68 -19.03 11.16
N ASP A 666 -22.21 -20.26 11.34
CA ASP A 666 -22.24 -20.98 12.61
C ASP A 666 -21.02 -20.62 13.47
N ARG A 667 -21.18 -20.65 14.79
CA ARG A 667 -20.11 -20.29 15.71
C ARG A 667 -18.92 -21.25 15.56
N VAL A 668 -17.71 -20.70 15.34
CA VAL A 668 -16.49 -21.52 15.25
C VAL A 668 -16.17 -22.18 16.59
N THR A 669 -15.62 -23.40 16.54
CA THR A 669 -15.23 -24.20 17.71
C THR A 669 -13.76 -24.64 17.61
N GLY A 670 -13.24 -25.23 18.69
CA GLY A 670 -11.85 -25.72 18.74
C GLY A 670 -10.80 -24.62 18.50
N SER A 671 -9.68 -25.00 17.87
CA SER A 671 -8.53 -24.13 17.55
C SER A 671 -8.87 -22.99 16.58
N SER A 672 -10.02 -23.03 15.91
CA SER A 672 -10.51 -21.89 15.12
C SER A 672 -10.79 -20.64 15.98
N ASN A 673 -10.88 -20.79 17.32
CA ASN A 673 -11.00 -19.67 18.26
C ASN A 673 -9.66 -19.11 18.74
N ASP A 674 -8.53 -19.69 18.32
CA ASP A 674 -7.21 -19.33 18.85
C ASP A 674 -6.89 -17.85 18.58
N GLN A 675 -6.35 -17.20 19.61
CA GLN A 675 -6.00 -15.79 19.60
C GLN A 675 -4.49 -15.64 19.69
N LEU A 676 -3.93 -14.65 19.00
CA LEU A 676 -2.55 -14.28 19.24
C LEU A 676 -2.46 -13.41 20.50
N ALA A 677 -1.61 -13.82 21.43
CA ALA A 677 -1.27 -13.02 22.60
C ALA A 677 -0.52 -11.74 22.21
N PRO A 678 -0.57 -10.68 23.03
CA PRO A 678 0.25 -9.49 22.81
C PRO A 678 1.74 -9.84 22.74
N TYR A 679 2.48 -9.13 21.89
CA TYR A 679 3.92 -9.34 21.71
C TYR A 679 4.64 -8.06 21.34
N ALA A 680 5.96 -8.11 21.43
CA ALA A 680 6.86 -6.99 21.19
C ALA A 680 7.92 -7.35 20.15
N LEU A 681 8.23 -6.40 19.28
CA LEU A 681 9.40 -6.45 18.40
C LEU A 681 10.31 -5.27 18.75
N VAL A 682 11.59 -5.54 18.98
CA VAL A 682 12.59 -4.51 19.28
C VAL A 682 13.64 -4.54 18.19
N GLY A 683 14.05 -3.39 17.68
CA GLY A 683 15.10 -3.30 16.68
C GLY A 683 16.04 -2.15 16.98
N THR A 684 17.28 -2.23 16.53
CA THR A 684 18.25 -1.15 16.66
C THR A 684 19.07 -1.01 15.38
N SER A 685 19.46 0.22 15.07
CA SER A 685 20.29 0.53 13.91
C SER A 685 21.28 1.63 14.22
N GLY A 686 22.34 1.71 13.43
CA GLY A 686 23.28 2.81 13.41
C GLY A 686 23.63 3.16 11.99
N THR A 687 23.63 4.46 11.68
CA THR A 687 24.06 5.01 10.39
C THR A 687 25.30 5.86 10.61
N TYR A 688 26.38 5.55 9.91
CA TYR A 688 27.65 6.26 9.96
C TYR A 688 27.96 6.89 8.59
N ALA A 689 28.10 8.22 8.56
CA ALA A 689 28.57 8.98 7.41
C ALA A 689 30.10 8.94 7.37
N ILE A 690 30.66 8.07 6.53
CA ILE A 690 32.11 7.96 6.33
C ILE A 690 32.65 9.23 5.66
N SER A 691 31.85 9.80 4.77
CA SER A 691 32.07 11.11 4.15
C SER A 691 30.74 11.67 3.67
N LYS A 692 30.74 12.87 3.08
CA LYS A 692 29.56 13.43 2.39
C LYS A 692 29.02 12.54 1.26
N ASN A 693 29.87 11.65 0.73
CA ASN A 693 29.57 10.83 -0.44
C ASN A 693 29.36 9.35 -0.11
N LEU A 694 29.58 8.92 1.13
CA LEU A 694 29.51 7.52 1.51
C LEU A 694 28.95 7.37 2.93
N SER A 695 27.92 6.54 3.07
CA SER A 695 27.36 6.19 4.38
C SER A 695 27.05 4.71 4.48
N VAL A 696 27.21 4.17 5.67
CA VAL A 696 26.90 2.77 6.01
C VAL A 696 25.84 2.74 7.11
N THR A 697 24.84 1.89 6.96
CA THR A 697 23.86 1.60 8.00
C THR A 697 23.97 0.14 8.39
N ALA A 698 23.99 -0.17 9.67
CA ALA A 698 23.92 -1.55 10.17
C ALA A 698 22.91 -1.64 11.30
N GLY A 699 22.25 -2.78 11.44
CA GLY A 699 21.25 -2.95 12.48
C GLY A 699 20.81 -4.39 12.67
N VAL A 700 19.87 -4.55 13.61
CA VAL A 700 19.19 -5.80 13.89
C VAL A 700 17.70 -5.52 14.09
N ASP A 701 16.88 -6.18 13.29
CA ASP A 701 15.44 -6.27 13.48
C ASP A 701 15.12 -7.45 14.41
N ASN A 702 14.09 -7.30 15.24
CA ASN A 702 13.64 -8.30 16.21
C ASN A 702 14.77 -8.84 17.10
N LEU A 703 15.46 -7.93 17.79
CA LEU A 703 16.58 -8.17 18.71
C LEU A 703 16.32 -9.32 19.69
N PHE A 704 15.09 -9.49 20.18
CA PHE A 704 14.73 -10.54 21.15
C PHE A 704 14.19 -11.82 20.52
N ASP A 705 14.27 -11.96 19.19
CA ASP A 705 13.93 -13.17 18.45
C ASP A 705 12.50 -13.68 18.71
N LYS A 706 11.55 -12.76 18.83
CA LYS A 706 10.14 -13.13 19.00
C LYS A 706 9.55 -13.60 17.68
N ARG A 707 9.41 -14.91 17.52
CA ARG A 707 8.82 -15.56 16.33
C ARG A 707 7.33 -15.88 16.50
N LEU A 708 6.62 -15.88 15.38
CA LEU A 708 5.28 -16.43 15.22
C LEU A 708 5.26 -17.27 13.94
N PHE A 709 4.50 -18.36 13.96
CA PHE A 709 4.39 -19.29 12.83
C PHE A 709 2.94 -19.34 12.36
N ARG A 710 2.76 -19.45 11.04
CA ARG A 710 1.44 -19.65 10.46
C ARG A 710 1.04 -21.11 10.72
N ALA A 711 -0.09 -21.32 11.40
CA ALA A 711 -0.61 -22.65 11.67
C ALA A 711 -1.65 -23.12 10.63
N GLY A 712 -2.31 -22.18 9.95
CA GLY A 712 -3.34 -22.48 8.96
C GLY A 712 -4.20 -21.27 8.60
N ASN A 713 -5.39 -21.54 8.07
CA ASN A 713 -6.44 -20.54 7.89
C ASN A 713 -7.25 -20.36 9.18
N ALA A 714 -8.02 -19.27 9.27
CA ALA A 714 -8.76 -18.95 10.49
C ALA A 714 -9.77 -20.03 10.90
N GLN A 715 -10.43 -20.63 9.90
CA GLN A 715 -11.31 -21.79 10.09
C GLN A 715 -10.79 -23.01 9.31
N GLY A 716 -11.21 -24.19 9.77
CA GLY A 716 -10.85 -25.46 9.15
C GLY A 716 -11.61 -25.79 7.87
N VAL A 717 -11.11 -26.81 7.18
CA VAL A 717 -11.77 -27.54 6.10
C VAL A 717 -11.72 -29.04 6.40
N ASN A 718 -12.37 -29.89 5.60
CA ASN A 718 -12.36 -31.33 5.86
C ASN A 718 -10.93 -31.90 5.94
N GLY A 719 -10.54 -32.44 7.11
CA GLY A 719 -9.22 -32.99 7.40
C GLY A 719 -8.15 -31.96 7.83
N ILE A 720 -8.50 -30.67 7.95
CA ILE A 720 -7.58 -29.57 8.28
C ILE A 720 -8.26 -28.66 9.29
N ASP A 721 -7.81 -28.65 10.54
CA ASP A 721 -8.39 -27.79 11.56
C ASP A 721 -8.04 -26.30 11.36
N GLY A 722 -8.86 -25.41 11.91
CA GLY A 722 -8.60 -23.97 11.87
C GLY A 722 -7.48 -23.55 12.82
N ALA A 723 -6.90 -22.39 12.57
CA ALA A 723 -5.79 -21.81 13.34
C ALA A 723 -6.14 -20.48 14.02
N GLY A 724 -7.41 -20.05 13.95
CA GLY A 724 -7.85 -18.78 14.50
C GLY A 724 -7.03 -17.62 13.95
N ALA A 725 -6.34 -16.87 14.81
CA ALA A 725 -5.54 -15.72 14.43
C ALA A 725 -4.08 -16.06 14.02
N ALA A 726 -3.64 -17.32 14.14
CA ALA A 726 -2.28 -17.75 13.78
C ALA A 726 -2.12 -17.96 12.26
N THR A 727 -2.35 -16.91 11.48
CA THR A 727 -2.45 -16.96 10.01
C THR A 727 -1.23 -16.38 9.30
N TYR A 728 -0.15 -16.03 9.99
CA TYR A 728 1.05 -15.45 9.38
C TYR A 728 2.32 -15.80 10.16
N ASN A 729 3.45 -15.68 9.49
CA ASN A 729 4.79 -15.77 10.07
C ASN A 729 5.29 -14.38 10.48
N GLU A 730 5.79 -14.25 11.71
CA GLU A 730 6.57 -13.10 12.16
C GLU A 730 8.05 -13.55 12.22
N PRO A 731 8.93 -12.99 11.38
CA PRO A 731 10.32 -13.42 11.30
C PRO A 731 11.07 -13.15 12.60
N GLY A 732 12.08 -13.99 12.87
CA GLY A 732 12.96 -13.89 14.01
C GLY A 732 13.98 -12.76 13.89
N ARG A 733 15.02 -12.85 14.71
CA ARG A 733 16.14 -11.90 14.71
C ARG A 733 16.79 -11.86 13.34
N THR A 734 16.96 -10.67 12.79
CA THR A 734 17.57 -10.48 11.47
C THR A 734 18.56 -9.32 11.52
N LEU A 735 19.85 -9.60 11.26
CA LEU A 735 20.85 -8.55 11.12
C LEU A 735 20.78 -7.96 9.72
N TYR A 736 21.20 -6.71 9.53
CA TYR A 736 21.30 -6.13 8.19
C TYR A 736 22.41 -5.09 8.08
N THR A 737 22.83 -4.85 6.85
CA THR A 737 23.77 -3.82 6.46
C THR A 737 23.31 -3.14 5.16
N SER A 738 23.50 -1.83 5.08
CA SER A 738 23.28 -1.00 3.90
C SER A 738 24.51 -0.13 3.64
N LEU A 739 24.87 0.07 2.39
CA LEU A 739 25.92 0.99 1.96
C LEU A 739 25.36 1.89 0.86
N THR A 740 25.40 3.19 1.06
CA THR A 740 24.96 4.20 0.09
C THR A 740 26.12 5.08 -0.31
N ALA A 741 26.46 5.08 -1.60
CA ALA A 741 27.33 6.07 -2.22
C ALA A 741 26.48 7.12 -2.92
N SER A 742 26.83 8.41 -2.81
CA SER A 742 26.10 9.52 -3.44
C SER A 742 27.03 10.68 -3.84
N PHE A 743 26.62 11.48 -4.83
CA PHE A 743 27.33 12.69 -5.24
C PHE A 743 26.38 13.80 -5.69
#